data_AF-A0A9D5AYU0-F1
#
_entry.id   AF-A0A9D5AYU0-F1
#
_cell.length_a   1.000
_cell.length_b   1.000
_cell.length_c   1.000
_cell.angle_alpha   90.00
_cell.angle_beta   90.00
_cell.angle_gamma   90.00
#
_symmetry.space_group_name_H-M   'P 1'
#
loop_
_entity.id
_entity.type
_entity.pdbx_description
1 polymer ?
#
loop_
_entity_poly.entity_id
_entity_poly.type
_entity_poly.pdbx_seq_one_letter_code
_entity_poly.pdbx_strand_id
1 'polypeptide(L)'
;MVSVGSKALPSRSSSSTGKNKCKKPKKGSTDDYHDTTTAYSTIRKQVDPETTKYLSEIANLFESDGVEFEERSLICANALEETKGKEFEIATDYILSHTLETILQGSDVDTLCSFLHTSAKQFPFIAMDRSGSHVAQTAINSLASHLQYDPQVHPLVEEALTVICKVIAANSLDVMCNCYGSHVLRTLLCLLKGVPLDKSGYYLSKSTTALAERLNFKQFSSNKDGFLPGFPNLLNSLVSEMFKHSRKWIKDLQLDQFSSLVFQTTLRVLVGNDELLLDVIPILLGCKNKSNADGNFIESTVVPGLKHLFKEPGFSHLMEVVLEVSPVALFNELFTKVFRSSLLELSSHQHGNFVVQALISHASDQDLMELIWDELGPNMEDLFQMGRPGVVASLIAACERLHINEQKCCQMLAKTVCLADENSKWIVPRLLFLDSYFTCEDKSNWTWQSGAKMNVMGSLILQTIFRLNSEYTKPFITSITSMDTAHVLEVVKNARGSHVIEAFLSSGAPGKQKRRLVSKLQKHFGEVALHSSGAFTIEKCFTACNLSLRETIVSELLAVHSELSKAKQGSYLLRRLDVDGFAASPDHWRSKQVSKESTYKDFYATFGSGDTRSAKNDGFLADASNSKSNPNNVKEMRKEIDQSLGSSSFLSTDSLNKKAKKNKKNAEIGGNEDDSSRKKKRSKKEKVESGYDIAATEVDRKSAKKRHRNREVSEGSGKKLKKSDE
;
A
#
# COMPACT_ATOMS: atom_id res chain seq x y z
N MET A 1 55.36 -52.15 34.42
CA MET A 1 55.35 -50.83 35.07
C MET A 1 54.21 -50.03 34.45
N VAL A 2 52.95 -50.41 34.68
CA VAL A 2 52.08 -50.09 35.85
C VAL A 2 51.56 -48.63 35.75
N SER A 3 50.27 -48.35 35.54
CA SER A 3 49.11 -49.17 35.10
C SER A 3 48.04 -48.22 34.51
N VAL A 4 47.47 -48.45 33.32
CA VAL A 4 46.20 -49.19 33.03
C VAL A 4 44.95 -48.52 33.64
N GLY A 5 43.84 -48.28 32.92
CA GLY A 5 43.46 -48.68 31.56
C GLY A 5 42.36 -47.78 30.94
N SER A 6 42.13 -47.81 29.61
CA SER A 6 41.24 -48.75 28.88
C SER A 6 39.73 -48.50 29.09
N LYS A 7 38.84 -48.52 28.07
CA LYS A 7 38.95 -48.79 26.62
C LYS A 7 37.64 -48.38 25.88
N ALA A 8 37.75 -48.11 24.56
CA ALA A 8 36.76 -48.28 23.45
C ALA A 8 35.29 -47.78 23.60
N LEU A 9 34.71 -46.90 22.75
CA LEU A 9 34.39 -47.00 21.30
C LEU A 9 33.57 -48.25 20.88
N PRO A 10 32.70 -48.25 19.82
CA PRO A 10 32.36 -47.16 18.86
C PRO A 10 30.87 -47.03 18.40
N SER A 11 30.60 -45.96 17.61
CA SER A 11 29.69 -45.82 16.43
C SER A 11 28.40 -46.69 16.26
N ARG A 12 27.26 -46.15 15.79
CA ARG A 12 27.04 -45.80 14.36
C ARG A 12 25.72 -45.04 14.11
N SER A 13 25.61 -44.46 12.92
CA SER A 13 24.46 -43.73 12.36
C SER A 13 23.30 -44.63 11.87
N SER A 14 22.07 -44.10 11.88
CA SER A 14 21.08 -44.32 10.79
C SER A 14 19.92 -43.31 10.86
N SER A 15 19.30 -43.05 9.71
CA SER A 15 18.24 -42.06 9.50
C SER A 15 16.84 -42.65 9.71
N SER A 16 15.88 -41.81 10.12
CA SER A 16 14.46 -42.08 9.84
C SER A 16 13.62 -40.80 9.72
N THR A 17 12.74 -40.77 8.72
CA THR A 17 11.76 -39.71 8.46
C THR A 17 10.56 -39.82 9.40
N GLY A 18 10.27 -38.78 10.18
CA GLY A 18 9.13 -38.74 11.11
C GLY A 18 8.14 -37.61 10.79
N LYS A 19 6.85 -37.96 10.63
CA LYS A 19 5.77 -37.00 10.34
C LYS A 19 5.53 -36.05 11.52
N ASN A 20 5.54 -34.73 11.27
CA ASN A 20 5.12 -33.73 12.25
C ASN A 20 3.62 -33.86 12.58
N LYS A 21 3.29 -34.51 13.70
CA LYS A 21 2.00 -34.37 14.37
C LYS A 21 2.11 -33.28 15.44
N CYS A 22 1.32 -32.22 15.29
CA CYS A 22 1.19 -31.17 16.30
C CYS A 22 0.74 -31.77 17.64
N LYS A 23 1.54 -31.61 18.69
CA LYS A 23 1.19 -32.01 20.07
C LYS A 23 0.58 -30.81 20.79
N LYS A 24 -0.60 -30.99 21.38
CA LYS A 24 -1.19 -30.04 22.33
C LYS A 24 -0.24 -29.84 23.53
N PRO A 25 -0.01 -28.60 24.02
CA PRO A 25 0.59 -28.38 25.33
C PRO A 25 -0.40 -28.77 26.45
N LYS A 26 0.14 -29.10 27.64
CA LYS A 26 -0.62 -29.59 28.80
C LYS A 26 -1.07 -28.45 29.73
N LYS A 27 -2.09 -28.72 30.56
CA LYS A 27 -2.55 -27.89 31.69
C LYS A 27 -1.50 -27.74 32.80
N GLY A 28 -1.61 -26.65 33.55
CA GLY A 28 -0.82 -26.25 34.73
C GLY A 28 -0.12 -24.92 34.46
N SER A 29 -0.37 -23.81 35.17
CA SER A 29 -0.85 -23.65 36.55
C SER A 29 -1.95 -22.59 36.68
N THR A 30 -2.92 -22.81 37.58
CA THR A 30 -3.60 -21.76 38.36
C THR A 30 -2.65 -21.35 39.52
N ASP A 31 -2.73 -20.24 40.24
CA ASP A 31 -3.89 -19.47 40.74
C ASP A 31 -3.59 -17.95 40.80
N ASP A 32 -4.45 -17.17 41.49
CA ASP A 32 -4.41 -15.72 41.73
C ASP A 32 -4.75 -14.78 40.55
N TYR A 33 -5.93 -15.01 39.96
CA TYR A 33 -6.70 -13.99 39.23
C TYR A 33 -8.19 -13.96 39.65
N HIS A 34 -8.43 -13.64 40.92
CA HIS A 34 -9.69 -13.05 41.43
C HIS A 34 -9.26 -12.05 42.53
N ASP A 35 -9.74 -10.81 42.57
CA ASP A 35 -11.15 -10.42 42.63
C ASP A 35 -11.44 -9.08 41.89
N THR A 36 -12.71 -8.75 41.68
CA THR A 36 -13.26 -7.58 40.94
C THR A 36 -13.16 -7.60 39.41
N THR A 37 -13.59 -8.70 38.78
CA THR A 37 -14.21 -8.63 37.44
C THR A 37 -15.37 -9.61 37.36
N THR A 38 -16.60 -9.08 37.32
CA THR A 38 -17.83 -9.88 37.19
C THR A 38 -17.92 -10.38 35.75
N ALA A 39 -17.29 -11.53 35.48
CA ALA A 39 -17.41 -12.21 34.19
C ALA A 39 -18.85 -12.74 34.03
N TYR A 40 -19.73 -11.90 33.48
CA TYR A 40 -21.04 -12.32 33.02
C TYR A 40 -20.86 -13.31 31.86
N SER A 41 -20.92 -14.60 32.16
CA SER A 41 -21.09 -15.63 31.14
C SER A 41 -22.50 -15.48 30.56
N THR A 42 -22.65 -14.63 29.55
CA THR A 42 -23.91 -14.46 28.82
C THR A 42 -24.22 -15.76 28.07
N ILE A 43 -24.92 -16.68 28.74
CA ILE A 43 -25.30 -17.97 28.16
C ILE A 43 -26.29 -17.69 27.02
N ARG A 44 -25.81 -17.89 25.79
CA ARG A 44 -26.62 -17.85 24.57
C ARG A 44 -27.79 -18.82 24.70
N LYS A 45 -29.03 -18.31 24.66
CA LYS A 45 -30.22 -19.14 24.61
C LYS A 45 -30.33 -19.81 23.24
N GLN A 46 -31.07 -20.91 23.18
CA GLN A 46 -31.38 -21.53 21.89
C GLN A 46 -32.44 -20.67 21.17
N VAL A 47 -32.17 -20.31 19.91
CA VAL A 47 -33.17 -19.71 19.02
C VAL A 47 -34.28 -20.74 18.79
N ASP A 48 -35.54 -20.30 18.81
CA ASP A 48 -36.67 -21.19 18.58
C ASP A 48 -36.66 -21.80 17.17
N PRO A 49 -37.25 -23.00 16.97
CA PRO A 49 -37.24 -23.68 15.68
C PRO A 49 -37.95 -22.90 14.56
N GLU A 50 -38.93 -22.06 14.92
CA GLU A 50 -39.74 -21.28 14.00
C GLU A 50 -38.91 -20.16 13.36
N THR A 51 -38.24 -19.34 14.18
CA THR A 51 -37.29 -18.30 13.74
C THR A 51 -36.12 -18.90 12.98
N THR A 52 -35.61 -20.05 13.44
CA THR A 52 -34.53 -20.78 12.76
C THR A 52 -34.95 -21.22 11.35
N LYS A 53 -36.17 -21.75 11.21
CA LYS A 53 -36.74 -22.17 9.92
C LYS A 53 -36.98 -20.97 9.00
N TYR A 54 -37.58 -19.90 9.52
CA TYR A 54 -37.86 -18.66 8.77
C TYR A 54 -36.60 -18.05 8.17
N LEU A 55 -35.56 -17.83 8.98
CA LEU A 55 -34.27 -17.31 8.49
C LEU A 55 -33.58 -18.27 7.50
N SER A 56 -33.77 -19.59 7.66
CA SER A 56 -33.28 -20.57 6.68
C SER A 56 -34.04 -20.49 5.34
N GLU A 57 -35.34 -20.24 5.36
CA GLU A 57 -36.15 -20.04 4.15
C GLU A 57 -35.75 -18.74 3.42
N ILE A 58 -35.44 -17.66 4.16
CA ILE A 58 -34.90 -16.41 3.59
C ILE A 58 -33.50 -16.61 2.98
N ALA A 59 -32.62 -17.38 3.61
CA ALA A 59 -31.31 -17.70 3.04
C ALA A 59 -31.45 -18.42 1.69
N ASN A 60 -32.31 -19.45 1.62
CA ASN A 60 -32.59 -20.15 0.36
C ASN A 60 -33.20 -19.23 -0.71
N LEU A 61 -34.07 -18.30 -0.31
CA LEU A 61 -34.69 -17.32 -1.22
C LEU A 61 -33.65 -16.39 -1.85
N PHE A 62 -32.64 -15.95 -1.08
CA PHE A 62 -31.54 -15.12 -1.61
C PHE A 62 -30.47 -15.89 -2.40
N GLU A 63 -30.37 -17.21 -2.23
CA GLU A 63 -29.54 -18.09 -3.08
C GLU A 63 -30.19 -18.40 -4.45
N SER A 64 -31.52 -18.31 -4.54
CA SER A 64 -32.23 -18.32 -5.81
C SER A 64 -32.30 -16.90 -6.40
N ASP A 65 -31.61 -16.63 -7.52
CA ASP A 65 -31.49 -15.33 -8.21
C ASP A 65 -32.80 -14.73 -8.79
N GLY A 66 -33.95 -14.93 -8.13
CA GLY A 66 -35.29 -14.56 -8.61
C GLY A 66 -35.96 -13.38 -7.91
N VAL A 67 -35.28 -12.70 -6.96
CA VAL A 67 -35.84 -11.57 -6.19
C VAL A 67 -35.35 -10.24 -6.75
N GLU A 68 -36.26 -9.31 -7.04
CA GLU A 68 -35.90 -7.96 -7.49
C GLU A 68 -35.26 -7.11 -6.36
N PHE A 69 -34.45 -6.12 -6.72
CA PHE A 69 -33.68 -5.34 -5.75
C PHE A 69 -34.56 -4.56 -4.75
N GLU A 70 -35.70 -4.04 -5.19
CA GLU A 70 -36.66 -3.33 -4.32
C GLU A 70 -37.37 -4.29 -3.35
N GLU A 71 -37.80 -5.45 -3.85
CA GLU A 71 -38.42 -6.51 -3.02
C GLU A 71 -37.44 -7.06 -1.98
N ARG A 72 -36.16 -7.21 -2.35
CA ARG A 72 -35.09 -7.65 -1.44
C ARG A 72 -34.95 -6.75 -0.21
N SER A 73 -35.02 -5.42 -0.38
CA SER A 73 -34.94 -4.49 0.76
C SER A 73 -36.10 -4.67 1.74
N LEU A 74 -37.33 -4.84 1.23
CA LEU A 74 -38.51 -5.08 2.04
C LEU A 74 -38.45 -6.44 2.77
N ILE A 75 -37.97 -7.48 2.09
CA ILE A 75 -37.73 -8.79 2.72
C ILE A 75 -36.69 -8.65 3.84
N CYS A 76 -35.58 -7.94 3.62
CA CYS A 76 -34.58 -7.69 4.66
C CYS A 76 -35.16 -6.93 5.87
N ALA A 77 -36.00 -5.92 5.65
CA ALA A 77 -36.66 -5.18 6.73
C ALA A 77 -37.57 -6.08 7.58
N ASN A 78 -38.45 -6.85 6.94
CA ASN A 78 -39.33 -7.80 7.63
C ASN A 78 -38.54 -8.92 8.34
N ALA A 79 -37.44 -9.39 7.73
CA ALA A 79 -36.56 -10.41 8.31
C ALA A 79 -35.87 -9.91 9.58
N LEU A 80 -35.50 -8.63 9.60
CA LEU A 80 -34.79 -8.02 10.72
C LEU A 80 -35.73 -7.65 11.88
N GLU A 81 -37.00 -7.32 11.59
CA GLU A 81 -38.04 -7.15 12.63
C GLU A 81 -38.21 -8.42 13.47
N GLU A 82 -38.22 -9.60 12.85
CA GLU A 82 -38.28 -10.91 13.52
C GLU A 82 -37.05 -11.24 14.38
N THR A 83 -35.96 -10.46 14.27
CA THR A 83 -34.78 -10.61 15.15
C THR A 83 -34.93 -9.88 16.49
N LYS A 84 -35.94 -9.01 16.66
CA LYS A 84 -36.08 -8.16 17.85
C LYS A 84 -36.21 -8.96 19.15
N GLY A 85 -35.33 -8.65 20.10
CA GLY A 85 -35.23 -9.36 21.38
C GLY A 85 -34.52 -10.72 21.31
N LYS A 86 -33.97 -11.09 20.15
CA LYS A 86 -33.18 -12.32 19.88
C LYS A 86 -31.87 -12.01 19.15
N GLU A 87 -31.47 -10.74 19.04
CA GLU A 87 -30.39 -10.27 18.19
C GLU A 87 -29.05 -10.92 18.57
N PHE A 88 -28.79 -11.06 19.87
CA PHE A 88 -27.58 -11.73 20.37
C PHE A 88 -27.57 -13.21 20.02
N GLU A 89 -28.66 -13.93 20.28
CA GLU A 89 -28.78 -15.37 20.02
C GLU A 89 -28.62 -15.71 18.53
N ILE A 90 -29.18 -14.89 17.64
CA ILE A 90 -29.12 -15.03 16.17
C ILE A 90 -27.74 -14.62 15.65
N ALA A 91 -27.23 -13.45 16.05
CA ALA A 91 -25.94 -12.95 15.56
C ALA A 91 -24.75 -13.83 15.99
N THR A 92 -24.84 -14.48 17.15
CA THR A 92 -23.83 -15.42 17.66
C THR A 92 -24.10 -16.89 17.29
N ASP A 93 -25.11 -17.16 16.47
CA ASP A 93 -25.29 -18.49 15.89
C ASP A 93 -24.35 -18.74 14.72
N TYR A 94 -23.77 -19.94 14.65
CA TYR A 94 -22.81 -20.29 13.62
C TYR A 94 -23.40 -20.32 12.20
N ILE A 95 -24.70 -20.59 12.07
CA ILE A 95 -25.40 -20.66 10.78
C ILE A 95 -26.16 -19.35 10.55
N LEU A 96 -27.02 -18.95 11.48
CA LEU A 96 -27.93 -17.81 11.28
C LEU A 96 -27.20 -16.46 11.17
N SER A 97 -25.96 -16.34 11.68
CA SER A 97 -25.13 -15.15 11.49
C SER A 97 -24.92 -14.80 10.02
N HIS A 98 -24.69 -15.79 9.15
CA HIS A 98 -24.42 -15.58 7.73
C HIS A 98 -25.68 -15.07 7.00
N THR A 99 -26.86 -15.58 7.38
CA THR A 99 -28.14 -15.04 6.91
C THR A 99 -28.32 -13.59 7.39
N LEU A 100 -28.05 -13.32 8.67
CA LEU A 100 -28.19 -11.98 9.24
C LEU A 100 -27.23 -10.97 8.59
N GLU A 101 -26.01 -11.37 8.26
CA GLU A 101 -25.10 -10.54 7.45
C GLU A 101 -25.69 -10.22 6.07
N THR A 102 -26.30 -11.20 5.41
CA THR A 102 -26.94 -11.01 4.09
C THR A 102 -28.16 -10.08 4.19
N ILE A 103 -28.93 -10.20 5.27
CA ILE A 103 -30.06 -9.32 5.59
C ILE A 103 -29.56 -7.87 5.78
N LEU A 104 -28.58 -7.66 6.66
CA LEU A 104 -27.99 -6.35 6.96
C LEU A 104 -27.37 -5.67 5.73
N GLN A 105 -26.80 -6.43 4.79
CA GLN A 105 -26.27 -5.87 3.53
C GLN A 105 -27.36 -5.38 2.58
N GLY A 106 -28.57 -5.95 2.66
CA GLY A 106 -29.73 -5.56 1.86
C GLY A 106 -30.71 -4.61 2.56
N SER A 107 -30.49 -4.27 3.84
CA SER A 107 -31.36 -3.38 4.62
C SER A 107 -31.14 -1.91 4.29
N ASP A 108 -32.23 -1.14 4.37
CA ASP A 108 -32.22 0.32 4.42
C ASP A 108 -31.57 0.86 5.71
N VAL A 109 -31.32 2.17 5.76
CA VAL A 109 -30.61 2.82 6.86
C VAL A 109 -31.43 2.87 8.16
N ASP A 110 -32.75 3.04 8.10
CA ASP A 110 -33.63 3.09 9.27
C ASP A 110 -33.67 1.72 9.98
N THR A 111 -33.83 0.65 9.21
CA THR A 111 -33.76 -0.74 9.67
C THR A 111 -32.40 -1.05 10.29
N LEU A 112 -31.29 -0.63 9.66
CA LEU A 112 -29.93 -0.80 10.20
C LEU A 112 -29.73 -0.04 11.53
N CYS A 113 -30.19 1.20 11.62
CA CYS A 113 -30.13 1.99 12.83
C CYS A 113 -30.99 1.38 13.94
N SER A 114 -32.19 0.89 13.62
CA SER A 114 -33.05 0.14 14.54
C SER A 114 -32.34 -1.11 15.11
N PHE A 115 -31.72 -1.93 14.25
CA PHE A 115 -30.95 -3.11 14.68
C PHE A 115 -29.86 -2.76 15.69
N LEU A 116 -29.10 -1.69 15.43
CA LEU A 116 -28.03 -1.24 16.33
C LEU A 116 -28.60 -0.72 17.65
N HIS A 117 -29.73 -0.01 17.63
CA HIS A 117 -30.40 0.45 18.84
C HIS A 117 -30.93 -0.69 19.72
N THR A 118 -31.58 -1.70 19.15
CA THR A 118 -32.14 -2.82 19.93
C THR A 118 -31.05 -3.75 20.44
N SER A 119 -30.06 -4.09 19.61
CA SER A 119 -28.92 -4.94 19.99
C SER A 119 -27.89 -4.25 20.91
N ALA A 120 -27.90 -2.92 21.03
CA ALA A 120 -26.88 -2.13 21.72
C ALA A 120 -26.41 -2.70 23.07
N LYS A 121 -27.34 -3.09 23.95
CA LYS A 121 -26.99 -3.61 25.29
C LYS A 121 -26.14 -4.89 25.24
N GLN A 122 -26.29 -5.70 24.20
CA GLN A 122 -25.53 -6.93 23.99
C GLN A 122 -24.43 -6.78 22.93
N PHE A 123 -24.36 -5.64 22.23
CA PHE A 123 -23.44 -5.39 21.14
C PHE A 123 -21.95 -5.65 21.49
N PRO A 124 -21.43 -5.35 22.70
CA PRO A 124 -20.08 -5.75 23.08
C PRO A 124 -19.86 -7.28 23.06
N PHE A 125 -20.85 -8.07 23.47
CA PHE A 125 -20.79 -9.54 23.43
C PHE A 125 -20.93 -10.08 22.00
N ILE A 126 -21.78 -9.46 21.17
CA ILE A 126 -21.87 -9.76 19.73
C ILE A 126 -20.51 -9.50 19.08
N ALA A 127 -19.92 -8.33 19.33
CA ALA A 127 -18.63 -7.92 18.77
C ALA A 127 -17.46 -8.82 19.18
N MET A 128 -17.53 -9.45 20.37
CA MET A 128 -16.52 -10.36 20.90
C MET A 128 -16.74 -11.83 20.54
N ASP A 129 -17.81 -12.18 19.80
CA ASP A 129 -18.08 -13.53 19.33
C ASP A 129 -17.48 -13.81 17.94
N ARG A 130 -17.17 -15.09 17.70
CA ARG A 130 -16.57 -15.57 16.44
C ARG A 130 -17.47 -15.42 15.20
N SER A 131 -18.78 -15.37 15.39
CA SER A 131 -19.79 -15.18 14.35
C SER A 131 -20.39 -13.77 14.46
N GLY A 132 -20.72 -13.34 15.68
CA GLY A 132 -21.30 -12.02 15.93
C GLY A 132 -20.41 -10.86 15.52
N SER A 133 -19.08 -11.00 15.57
CA SER A 133 -18.15 -9.97 15.10
C SER A 133 -18.23 -9.71 13.60
N HIS A 134 -18.60 -10.70 12.79
CA HIS A 134 -18.84 -10.54 11.36
C HIS A 134 -20.16 -9.79 11.12
N VAL A 135 -21.24 -10.19 11.82
CA VAL A 135 -22.52 -9.45 11.86
C VAL A 135 -22.32 -7.98 12.24
N ALA A 136 -21.56 -7.71 13.30
CA ALA A 136 -21.29 -6.35 13.76
C ALA A 136 -20.48 -5.52 12.75
N GLN A 137 -19.43 -6.10 12.13
CA GLN A 137 -18.69 -5.43 11.05
C GLN A 137 -19.57 -5.18 9.83
N THR A 138 -20.41 -6.14 9.47
CA THR A 138 -21.32 -6.04 8.33
C THR A 138 -22.34 -4.92 8.54
N ALA A 139 -22.95 -4.79 9.72
CA ALA A 139 -23.80 -3.64 10.05
C ALA A 139 -23.07 -2.29 9.92
N ILE A 140 -21.85 -2.18 10.47
CA ILE A 140 -21.01 -0.97 10.40
C ILE A 140 -20.64 -0.62 8.94
N ASN A 141 -20.31 -1.62 8.12
CA ASN A 141 -19.96 -1.43 6.70
C ASN A 141 -21.19 -1.10 5.83
N SER A 142 -22.37 -1.61 6.17
CA SER A 142 -23.63 -1.21 5.51
C SER A 142 -23.94 0.26 5.79
N LEU A 143 -23.78 0.74 7.04
CA LEU A 143 -23.89 2.17 7.36
C LEU A 143 -22.87 3.02 6.58
N ALA A 144 -21.61 2.57 6.49
CA ALA A 144 -20.58 3.26 5.71
C ALA A 144 -20.95 3.39 4.22
N SER A 145 -21.62 2.37 3.67
CA SER A 145 -22.11 2.35 2.30
C SER A 145 -23.25 3.34 2.10
N HIS A 146 -24.25 3.36 3.00
CA HIS A 146 -25.36 4.34 2.93
C HIS A 146 -24.86 5.79 3.00
N LEU A 147 -23.92 6.11 3.91
CA LEU A 147 -23.29 7.43 4.01
C LEU A 147 -22.50 7.85 2.75
N GLN A 148 -22.09 6.90 1.90
CA GLN A 148 -21.42 7.19 0.63
C GLN A 148 -22.39 7.61 -0.47
N TYR A 149 -23.64 7.12 -0.43
CA TYR A 149 -24.64 7.38 -1.47
C TYR A 149 -25.65 8.47 -1.08
N ASP A 150 -26.04 8.54 0.20
CA ASP A 150 -26.96 9.57 0.71
C ASP A 150 -26.40 10.28 1.95
N PRO A 151 -25.87 11.50 1.81
CA PRO A 151 -25.40 12.30 2.94
C PRO A 151 -26.50 12.76 3.92
N GLN A 152 -27.80 12.68 3.55
CA GLN A 152 -28.89 13.14 4.42
C GLN A 152 -29.13 12.21 5.62
N VAL A 153 -28.70 10.94 5.53
CA VAL A 153 -28.87 9.95 6.61
C VAL A 153 -27.92 10.19 7.80
N HIS A 154 -26.96 11.12 7.66
CA HIS A 154 -25.91 11.37 8.64
C HIS A 154 -26.41 11.56 10.09
N PRO A 155 -27.48 12.34 10.39
CA PRO A 155 -27.96 12.51 11.77
C PRO A 155 -28.55 11.23 12.37
N LEU A 156 -29.27 10.43 11.57
CA LEU A 156 -29.87 9.16 11.98
C LEU A 156 -28.77 8.13 12.31
N VAL A 157 -27.71 8.11 11.48
CA VAL A 157 -26.53 7.27 11.74
C VAL A 157 -25.74 7.77 12.95
N GLU A 158 -25.64 9.08 13.17
CA GLU A 158 -25.01 9.63 14.38
C GLU A 158 -25.73 9.20 15.67
N GLU A 159 -27.07 9.14 15.68
CA GLU A 159 -27.84 8.67 16.84
C GLU A 159 -27.55 7.20 17.16
N ALA A 160 -27.65 6.32 16.17
CA ALA A 160 -27.36 4.89 16.35
C ALA A 160 -25.89 4.65 16.78
N LEU A 161 -24.94 5.31 16.11
CA LEU A 161 -23.52 5.23 16.49
C LEU A 161 -23.25 5.81 17.88
N THR A 162 -23.99 6.84 18.32
CA THR A 162 -23.87 7.38 19.68
C THR A 162 -24.15 6.32 20.74
N VAL A 163 -25.19 5.50 20.54
CA VAL A 163 -25.52 4.42 21.49
C VAL A 163 -24.49 3.29 21.44
N ILE A 164 -24.06 2.87 20.25
CA ILE A 164 -23.01 1.86 20.07
C ILE A 164 -21.68 2.30 20.68
N CYS A 165 -21.26 3.55 20.46
CA CYS A 165 -20.02 4.09 21.04
C CYS A 165 -20.06 4.10 22.57
N LYS A 166 -21.21 4.42 23.20
CA LYS A 166 -21.36 4.40 24.67
C LYS A 166 -21.18 2.99 25.26
N VAL A 167 -21.82 1.97 24.68
CA VAL A 167 -21.72 0.59 25.18
C VAL A 167 -20.35 -0.04 24.92
N ILE A 168 -19.71 0.30 23.79
CA ILE A 168 -18.34 -0.12 23.47
C ILE A 168 -17.33 0.58 24.38
N ALA A 169 -17.47 1.89 24.64
CA ALA A 169 -16.60 2.63 25.56
C ALA A 169 -16.63 2.06 26.99
N ALA A 170 -17.82 1.66 27.47
CA ALA A 170 -17.98 1.05 28.79
C ALA A 170 -17.33 -0.34 28.92
N ASN A 171 -17.18 -1.08 27.82
CA ASN A 171 -16.56 -2.42 27.77
C ASN A 171 -15.24 -2.41 26.97
N SER A 172 -14.57 -1.25 26.90
CA SER A 172 -13.55 -0.98 25.88
C SER A 172 -12.32 -1.87 26.01
N LEU A 173 -11.94 -2.25 27.24
CA LEU A 173 -10.78 -3.12 27.48
C LEU A 173 -11.02 -4.54 26.94
N ASP A 174 -12.17 -5.14 27.27
CA ASP A 174 -12.50 -6.49 26.84
C ASP A 174 -12.64 -6.58 25.32
N VAL A 175 -13.37 -5.63 24.71
CA VAL A 175 -13.55 -5.57 23.25
C VAL A 175 -12.21 -5.37 22.54
N MET A 176 -11.35 -4.51 23.06
CA MET A 176 -10.05 -4.18 22.47
C MET A 176 -9.04 -5.35 22.54
N CYS A 177 -9.01 -6.08 23.64
CA CYS A 177 -8.13 -7.24 23.83
C CYS A 177 -8.68 -8.54 23.22
N ASN A 178 -9.95 -8.55 22.79
CA ASN A 178 -10.56 -9.71 22.17
C ASN A 178 -10.15 -9.88 20.69
N CYS A 179 -9.88 -11.12 20.28
CA CYS A 179 -9.42 -11.43 18.92
C CYS A 179 -10.44 -11.13 17.81
N TYR A 180 -11.72 -11.07 18.15
CA TYR A 180 -12.82 -10.68 17.27
C TYR A 180 -13.24 -9.22 17.51
N GLY A 181 -13.40 -8.81 18.77
CA GLY A 181 -13.81 -7.46 19.16
C GLY A 181 -12.86 -6.37 18.65
N SER A 182 -11.57 -6.65 18.61
CA SER A 182 -10.56 -5.74 18.04
C SER A 182 -10.78 -5.46 16.55
N HIS A 183 -11.37 -6.36 15.78
CA HIS A 183 -11.74 -6.09 14.38
C HIS A 183 -12.95 -5.14 14.28
N VAL A 184 -13.99 -5.39 15.09
CA VAL A 184 -15.19 -4.55 15.15
C VAL A 184 -14.84 -3.13 15.57
N LEU A 185 -14.04 -2.96 16.64
CA LEU A 185 -13.62 -1.66 17.15
C LEU A 185 -12.77 -0.87 16.15
N ARG A 186 -11.85 -1.54 15.43
CA ARG A 186 -11.08 -0.90 14.35
C ARG A 186 -11.96 -0.44 13.19
N THR A 187 -12.95 -1.23 12.81
CA THR A 187 -13.93 -0.89 11.75
C THR A 187 -14.80 0.29 12.18
N LEU A 188 -15.27 0.30 13.43
CA LEU A 188 -16.00 1.44 14.02
C LEU A 188 -15.16 2.72 14.01
N LEU A 189 -13.90 2.68 14.44
CA LEU A 189 -12.99 3.84 14.41
C LEU A 189 -12.78 4.38 12.98
N CYS A 190 -12.71 3.51 11.98
CA CYS A 190 -12.62 3.89 10.57
C CYS A 190 -13.90 4.60 10.08
N LEU A 191 -15.08 4.06 10.42
CA LEU A 191 -16.37 4.71 10.11
C LEU A 191 -16.50 6.08 10.77
N LEU A 192 -16.16 6.19 12.06
CA LEU A 192 -16.22 7.46 12.81
C LEU A 192 -15.28 8.54 12.24
N LYS A 193 -14.19 8.16 11.57
CA LYS A 193 -13.31 9.09 10.83
C LYS A 193 -13.80 9.40 9.40
N GLY A 194 -14.74 8.63 8.86
CA GLY A 194 -15.18 8.72 7.46
C GLY A 194 -14.19 8.09 6.49
N VAL A 195 -13.44 7.05 6.90
CA VAL A 195 -12.53 6.30 6.03
C VAL A 195 -13.34 5.48 5.01
N PRO A 196 -13.13 5.64 3.69
CA PRO A 196 -13.77 4.82 2.68
C PRO A 196 -13.42 3.33 2.77
N LEU A 197 -14.36 2.46 2.38
CA LEU A 197 -14.18 1.01 2.44
C LEU A 197 -13.00 0.51 1.59
N ASP A 198 -12.71 1.12 0.44
CA ASP A 198 -11.56 0.80 -0.42
C ASP A 198 -10.21 1.22 0.19
N LYS A 199 -10.20 2.31 0.96
CA LYS A 199 -9.01 2.83 1.66
C LYS A 199 -8.79 2.20 3.04
N SER A 200 -9.78 1.48 3.58
CA SER A 200 -9.73 0.82 4.89
C SER A 200 -8.50 -0.08 5.08
N GLY A 201 -7.97 -0.69 4.00
CA GLY A 201 -6.82 -1.59 4.05
C GLY A 201 -5.53 -0.98 4.62
N TYR A 202 -5.30 0.33 4.47
CA TYR A 202 -4.15 1.03 5.08
C TYR A 202 -4.32 1.20 6.61
N TYR A 203 -5.56 1.45 7.05
CA TYR A 203 -5.88 1.59 8.48
C TYR A 203 -5.90 0.22 9.18
N LEU A 204 -6.42 -0.81 8.52
CA LEU A 204 -6.69 -2.13 9.10
C LEU A 204 -5.57 -3.17 8.90
N SER A 205 -4.63 -2.96 7.95
CA SER A 205 -3.66 -4.00 7.54
C SER A 205 -2.26 -3.46 7.21
N LYS A 206 -1.24 -4.32 7.36
CA LYS A 206 0.15 -4.06 6.95
C LYS A 206 0.31 -4.30 5.45
N SER A 207 -0.08 -3.32 4.66
CA SER A 207 0.06 -3.35 3.20
C SER A 207 1.49 -3.08 2.73
N THR A 208 1.83 -3.58 1.53
CA THR A 208 3.05 -3.25 0.80
C THR A 208 3.18 -1.75 0.47
N THR A 209 2.09 -0.98 0.59
CA THR A 209 2.10 0.48 0.48
C THR A 209 2.99 1.14 1.53
N ALA A 210 3.01 0.65 2.78
CA ALA A 210 3.80 1.23 3.86
C ALA A 210 5.32 1.22 3.55
N LEU A 211 5.82 0.18 2.87
CA LEU A 211 7.23 0.13 2.44
C LEU A 211 7.50 1.07 1.25
N ALA A 212 6.51 1.26 0.36
CA ALA A 212 6.61 2.18 -0.77
C ALA A 212 6.55 3.65 -0.32
N GLU A 213 5.75 3.98 0.70
CA GLU A 213 5.73 5.28 1.37
C GLU A 213 7.06 5.55 2.07
N ARG A 214 7.50 4.60 2.92
CA ARG A 214 8.76 4.65 3.68
C ARG A 214 10.00 4.96 2.83
N LEU A 215 10.01 4.51 1.58
CA LEU A 215 11.12 4.68 0.65
C LEU A 215 10.82 5.67 -0.49
N ASN A 216 9.85 6.57 -0.30
CA ASN A 216 9.43 7.61 -1.26
C ASN A 216 9.04 7.09 -2.67
N PHE A 217 8.69 5.82 -2.84
CA PHE A 217 8.21 5.26 -4.12
C PHE A 217 6.74 5.59 -4.41
N LYS A 218 5.95 5.84 -3.35
CA LYS A 218 4.58 6.36 -3.46
C LYS A 218 4.39 7.48 -2.45
N GLN A 219 4.19 8.68 -2.94
CA GLN A 219 3.60 9.74 -2.14
C GLN A 219 2.09 9.52 -2.14
N PHE A 220 1.59 8.81 -1.12
CA PHE A 220 0.18 8.95 -0.77
C PHE A 220 0.02 10.36 -0.24
N SER A 221 -0.52 11.24 -1.08
CA SER A 221 -0.93 12.56 -0.65
C SER A 221 -1.91 12.42 0.51
N SER A 222 -1.63 13.06 1.63
CA SER A 222 -2.59 13.28 2.72
C SER A 222 -3.74 14.22 2.31
N ASN A 223 -3.82 14.58 1.01
CA ASN A 223 -5.00 15.12 0.37
C ASN A 223 -6.24 14.36 0.85
N LYS A 224 -7.12 15.09 1.51
CA LYS A 224 -8.36 14.62 2.12
C LYS A 224 -9.44 14.32 1.05
N ASP A 225 -9.01 14.07 -0.18
CA ASP A 225 -9.85 13.89 -1.35
C ASP A 225 -10.54 12.51 -1.27
N GLY A 226 -11.85 12.57 -1.01
CA GLY A 226 -12.71 11.41 -0.87
C GLY A 226 -12.65 10.72 0.49
N PHE A 227 -12.56 11.47 1.61
CA PHE A 227 -13.12 10.97 2.88
C PHE A 227 -14.63 11.24 2.90
N LEU A 228 -15.39 10.35 3.55
CA LEU A 228 -16.80 10.57 3.84
C LEU A 228 -16.97 11.57 4.99
N PRO A 229 -18.13 12.24 5.13
CA PRO A 229 -18.46 13.01 6.32
C PRO A 229 -18.49 12.10 7.56
N GLY A 230 -17.42 12.11 8.35
CA GLY A 230 -17.30 11.32 9.57
C GLY A 230 -18.06 11.92 10.76
N PHE A 231 -17.80 11.37 11.94
CA PHE A 231 -18.42 11.74 13.22
C PHE A 231 -17.32 12.15 14.22
N PRO A 232 -16.63 13.29 14.03
CA PRO A 232 -15.44 13.65 14.80
C PRO A 232 -15.68 13.79 16.31
N ASN A 233 -16.87 14.23 16.71
CA ASN A 233 -17.25 14.34 18.13
C ASN A 233 -17.36 12.95 18.78
N LEU A 234 -18.00 11.99 18.10
CA LEU A 234 -18.10 10.61 18.56
C LEU A 234 -16.74 9.90 18.56
N LEU A 235 -15.91 10.12 17.53
CA LEU A 235 -14.54 9.62 17.48
C LEU A 235 -13.74 10.09 18.71
N ASN A 236 -13.73 11.40 18.96
CA ASN A 236 -13.00 11.99 20.08
C ASN A 236 -13.53 11.48 21.44
N SER A 237 -14.86 11.35 21.59
CA SER A 237 -15.49 10.84 22.81
C SER A 237 -15.17 9.36 23.07
N LEU A 238 -15.27 8.51 22.05
CA LEU A 238 -14.94 7.08 22.13
C LEU A 238 -13.46 6.88 22.50
N VAL A 239 -12.57 7.60 21.82
CA VAL A 239 -11.12 7.55 22.09
C VAL A 239 -10.82 8.02 23.52
N SER A 240 -11.37 9.15 23.96
CA SER A 240 -11.12 9.70 25.30
C SER A 240 -11.52 8.73 26.42
N GLU A 241 -12.72 8.13 26.33
CA GLU A 241 -13.17 7.16 27.32
C GLU A 241 -12.39 5.84 27.25
N MET A 242 -12.06 5.34 26.05
CA MET A 242 -11.20 4.17 25.88
C MET A 242 -9.83 4.38 26.56
N PHE A 243 -9.18 5.52 26.33
CA PHE A 243 -7.86 5.82 26.89
C PHE A 243 -7.86 6.09 28.40
N LYS A 244 -8.96 6.65 28.92
CA LYS A 244 -9.22 6.80 30.36
C LYS A 244 -9.24 5.43 31.07
N HIS A 245 -9.86 4.41 30.48
CA HIS A 245 -9.79 3.03 30.99
C HIS A 245 -8.39 2.40 30.79
N SER A 246 -7.80 2.57 29.60
CA SER A 246 -6.48 2.00 29.27
C SER A 246 -5.36 2.47 30.20
N ARG A 247 -5.40 3.71 30.70
CA ARG A 247 -4.35 4.30 31.57
C ARG A 247 -3.98 3.42 32.77
N LYS A 248 -4.94 2.69 33.36
CA LYS A 248 -4.70 1.80 34.52
C LYS A 248 -3.94 0.52 34.13
N TRP A 249 -4.23 -0.03 32.96
CA TRP A 249 -3.79 -1.36 32.50
C TRP A 249 -2.72 -1.29 31.41
N ILE A 250 -2.16 -0.11 31.16
CA ILE A 250 -1.42 0.17 29.93
C ILE A 250 -0.19 -0.74 29.73
N LYS A 251 0.44 -1.20 30.81
CA LYS A 251 1.58 -2.13 30.73
C LYS A 251 1.22 -3.47 30.08
N ASP A 252 0.02 -3.97 30.34
CA ASP A 252 -0.47 -5.22 29.79
C ASP A 252 -0.95 -5.01 28.35
N LEU A 253 -1.64 -3.89 28.10
CA LEU A 253 -2.11 -3.45 26.77
C LEU A 253 -0.97 -3.09 25.80
N GLN A 254 0.21 -2.72 26.29
CA GLN A 254 1.40 -2.51 25.47
C GLN A 254 1.93 -3.82 24.87
N LEU A 255 1.67 -4.96 25.53
CA LEU A 255 2.18 -6.27 25.15
C LEU A 255 1.13 -7.14 24.44
N ASP A 256 -0.16 -6.88 24.66
CA ASP A 256 -1.24 -7.58 23.96
C ASP A 256 -1.30 -7.22 22.45
N GLN A 257 -1.53 -8.26 21.64
CA GLN A 257 -1.52 -8.16 20.19
C GLN A 257 -2.74 -7.40 19.64
N PHE A 258 -3.90 -7.57 20.27
CA PHE A 258 -5.17 -7.07 19.73
C PHE A 258 -5.37 -5.59 20.03
N SER A 259 -5.09 -5.18 21.28
CA SER A 259 -5.02 -3.79 21.70
C SER A 259 -3.96 -2.99 20.95
N SER A 260 -2.76 -3.55 20.70
CA SER A 260 -1.76 -2.92 19.82
C SER A 260 -2.32 -2.59 18.42
N LEU A 261 -3.11 -3.48 17.80
CA LEU A 261 -3.76 -3.22 16.50
C LEU A 261 -4.84 -2.13 16.59
N VAL A 262 -5.63 -2.12 17.66
CA VAL A 262 -6.63 -1.08 17.94
C VAL A 262 -5.95 0.28 18.12
N PHE A 263 -4.87 0.36 18.90
CA PHE A 263 -4.10 1.58 19.09
C PHE A 263 -3.45 2.08 17.79
N GLN A 264 -2.84 1.20 16.99
CA GLN A 264 -2.32 1.55 15.65
C GLN A 264 -3.42 2.17 14.77
N THR A 265 -4.62 1.59 14.77
CA THR A 265 -5.75 2.12 13.99
C THR A 265 -6.22 3.46 14.56
N THR A 266 -6.31 3.57 15.89
CA THR A 266 -6.72 4.79 16.60
C THR A 266 -5.78 5.95 16.25
N LEU A 267 -4.47 5.74 16.37
CA LEU A 267 -3.45 6.74 16.03
C LEU A 267 -3.58 7.23 14.57
N ARG A 268 -3.78 6.32 13.61
CA ARG A 268 -3.97 6.69 12.19
C ARG A 268 -5.26 7.46 11.93
N VAL A 269 -6.37 7.13 12.59
CA VAL A 269 -7.61 7.90 12.43
C VAL A 269 -7.55 9.26 13.13
N LEU A 270 -6.68 9.44 14.12
CA LEU A 270 -6.45 10.72 14.79
C LEU A 270 -5.53 11.68 14.04
N VAL A 271 -4.93 11.28 12.91
CA VAL A 271 -4.10 12.19 12.08
C VAL A 271 -4.89 13.47 11.73
N GLY A 272 -4.29 14.63 12.07
CA GLY A 272 -4.88 15.95 11.98
C GLY A 272 -5.64 16.43 13.22
N ASN A 273 -5.63 15.67 14.33
CA ASN A 273 -6.11 16.09 15.65
C ASN A 273 -4.95 16.02 16.66
N ASP A 274 -4.03 16.98 16.55
CA ASP A 274 -2.79 17.03 17.31
C ASP A 274 -3.03 17.11 18.84
N GLU A 275 -4.08 17.81 19.29
CA GLU A 275 -4.45 17.90 20.71
C GLU A 275 -4.73 16.52 21.31
N LEU A 276 -5.51 15.68 20.62
CA LEU A 276 -5.85 14.34 21.10
C LEU A 276 -4.67 13.38 20.93
N LEU A 277 -3.82 13.55 19.91
CA LEU A 277 -2.57 12.79 19.76
C LEU A 277 -1.58 13.07 20.91
N LEU A 278 -1.44 14.33 21.32
CA LEU A 278 -0.63 14.75 22.47
C LEU A 278 -1.18 14.24 23.82
N ASP A 279 -2.46 13.88 23.91
CA ASP A 279 -3.03 13.20 25.08
C ASP A 279 -2.77 11.69 25.06
N VAL A 280 -3.13 11.02 23.97
CA VAL A 280 -3.12 9.54 23.92
C VAL A 280 -1.73 8.93 23.81
N ILE A 281 -0.79 9.57 23.10
CA ILE A 281 0.55 8.98 22.90
C ILE A 281 1.34 8.89 24.23
N PRO A 282 1.41 9.92 25.10
CA PRO A 282 2.05 9.77 26.40
C PRO A 282 1.45 8.66 27.26
N ILE A 283 0.13 8.42 27.16
CA ILE A 283 -0.51 7.27 27.81
C ILE A 283 0.05 5.97 27.22
N LEU A 284 0.05 5.80 25.89
CA LEU A 284 0.62 4.62 25.21
C LEU A 284 2.09 4.36 25.54
N LEU A 285 2.85 5.40 25.90
CA LEU A 285 4.25 5.30 26.34
C LEU A 285 4.40 5.00 27.84
N GLY A 286 3.30 4.87 28.58
CA GLY A 286 3.28 4.53 30.01
C GLY A 286 3.44 5.73 30.95
N CYS A 287 3.37 6.97 30.45
CA CYS A 287 3.43 8.17 31.28
C CYS A 287 2.17 8.29 32.14
N LYS A 288 2.35 8.53 33.44
CA LYS A 288 1.26 8.56 34.42
C LYS A 288 0.59 9.92 34.49
N ASN A 289 1.39 10.98 34.41
CA ASN A 289 0.95 12.36 34.59
C ASN A 289 0.90 13.09 33.25
N LYS A 290 -0.10 13.97 33.06
CA LYS A 290 0.00 15.02 32.03
C LYS A 290 0.98 16.08 32.54
N SER A 291 2.18 16.12 31.96
CA SER A 291 3.09 17.24 32.19
C SER A 291 2.67 18.38 31.27
N ASN A 292 1.99 19.38 31.84
CA ASN A 292 1.48 20.54 31.10
C ASN A 292 2.56 21.61 30.84
N ALA A 293 3.84 21.22 30.81
CA ALA A 293 4.95 22.11 30.51
C ALA A 293 5.39 21.90 29.06
N ASP A 294 5.57 22.99 28.31
CA ASP A 294 5.96 22.96 26.89
C ASP A 294 7.20 22.09 26.68
N GLY A 295 7.07 21.03 25.87
CA GLY A 295 8.18 20.15 25.47
C GLY A 295 8.61 19.11 26.53
N ASN A 296 7.75 18.74 27.47
CA ASN A 296 8.04 17.68 28.45
C ASN A 296 6.92 16.61 28.55
N PHE A 297 6.44 16.12 27.41
CA PHE A 297 5.39 15.10 27.31
C PHE A 297 5.80 13.71 27.87
N ILE A 298 7.10 13.40 27.93
CA ILE A 298 7.63 12.08 28.27
C ILE A 298 8.40 12.10 29.60
N GLU A 299 7.93 11.31 30.56
CA GLU A 299 8.59 11.13 31.85
C GLU A 299 9.93 10.40 31.69
N SER A 300 11.04 10.97 32.17
CA SER A 300 12.37 10.34 32.09
C SER A 300 12.45 8.96 32.78
N THR A 301 11.51 8.67 33.69
CA THR A 301 11.35 7.39 34.39
C THR A 301 10.87 6.26 33.48
N VAL A 302 10.13 6.54 32.40
CA VAL A 302 9.63 5.48 31.49
C VAL A 302 10.64 5.10 30.39
N VAL A 303 11.58 5.99 30.09
CA VAL A 303 12.57 5.83 29.00
C VAL A 303 13.33 4.50 29.04
N PRO A 304 13.85 4.00 30.18
CA PRO A 304 14.52 2.70 30.22
C PRO A 304 13.58 1.54 29.85
N GLY A 305 12.32 1.58 30.32
CA GLY A 305 11.30 0.59 30.00
C GLY A 305 10.92 0.58 28.52
N LEU A 306 10.79 1.77 27.90
CA LEU A 306 10.50 1.91 26.47
C LEU A 306 11.54 1.22 25.59
N LYS A 307 12.85 1.31 25.93
CA LYS A 307 13.92 0.63 25.18
C LYS A 307 13.81 -0.90 25.20
N HIS A 308 13.20 -1.48 26.24
CA HIS A 308 12.85 -2.90 26.27
C HIS A 308 11.59 -3.18 25.44
N LEU A 309 10.53 -2.36 25.58
CA LEU A 309 9.29 -2.54 24.81
C LEU A 309 9.50 -2.40 23.29
N PHE A 310 10.42 -1.55 22.82
CA PHE A 310 10.79 -1.47 21.39
C PHE A 310 11.37 -2.78 20.82
N LYS A 311 11.76 -3.71 21.68
CA LYS A 311 12.24 -5.04 21.32
C LYS A 311 11.13 -6.08 21.28
N GLU A 312 9.90 -5.74 21.70
CA GLU A 312 8.75 -6.64 21.64
C GLU A 312 8.03 -6.60 20.28
N PRO A 313 7.51 -7.73 19.76
CA PRO A 313 6.85 -7.78 18.45
C PRO A 313 5.60 -6.91 18.37
N GLY A 314 4.74 -6.95 19.41
CA GLY A 314 3.48 -6.20 19.44
C GLY A 314 3.69 -4.69 19.56
N PHE A 315 4.61 -4.27 20.44
CA PHE A 315 4.85 -2.86 20.74
C PHE A 315 5.75 -2.17 19.71
N SER A 316 6.73 -2.86 19.10
CA SER A 316 7.54 -2.28 18.02
C SER A 316 6.68 -1.76 16.86
N HIS A 317 5.68 -2.54 16.45
CA HIS A 317 4.72 -2.11 15.43
C HIS A 317 3.78 -0.98 15.87
N LEU A 318 3.42 -0.90 17.15
CA LEU A 318 2.73 0.27 17.69
C LEU A 318 3.62 1.52 17.63
N MET A 319 4.90 1.37 18.00
CA MET A 319 5.86 2.47 17.99
C MET A 319 6.18 2.98 16.58
N GLU A 320 6.18 2.11 15.56
CA GLU A 320 6.24 2.55 14.15
C GLU A 320 5.11 3.54 13.83
N VAL A 321 3.89 3.29 14.32
CA VAL A 321 2.73 4.17 14.10
C VAL A 321 2.75 5.40 15.00
N VAL A 322 3.24 5.30 16.23
CA VAL A 322 3.49 6.48 17.08
C VAL A 322 4.40 7.47 16.37
N LEU A 323 5.49 6.99 15.75
CA LEU A 323 6.42 7.83 14.99
C LEU A 323 5.83 8.34 13.67
N GLU A 324 4.94 7.58 13.03
CA GLU A 324 4.18 7.97 11.82
C GLU A 324 3.26 9.18 12.07
N VAL A 325 2.62 9.25 13.25
CA VAL A 325 1.58 10.27 13.52
C VAL A 325 1.96 11.34 14.56
N SER A 326 3.12 11.25 15.21
CA SER A 326 3.49 12.18 16.29
C SER A 326 3.60 13.63 15.81
N PRO A 327 2.94 14.59 16.48
CA PRO A 327 3.21 16.02 16.26
C PRO A 327 4.68 16.37 16.51
N VAL A 328 5.22 17.33 15.76
CA VAL A 328 6.66 17.63 15.68
C VAL A 328 7.33 17.82 17.06
N ALA A 329 6.67 18.51 17.99
CA ALA A 329 7.20 18.72 19.34
C ALA A 329 7.40 17.40 20.11
N LEU A 330 6.43 16.49 20.04
CA LEU A 330 6.49 15.16 20.67
C LEU A 330 7.49 14.25 19.96
N PHE A 331 7.57 14.33 18.62
CA PHE A 331 8.56 13.59 17.83
C PHE A 331 10.00 13.98 18.21
N ASN A 332 10.28 15.27 18.35
CA ASN A 332 11.60 15.78 18.71
C ASN A 332 11.98 15.42 20.15
N GLU A 333 11.01 15.39 21.07
CA GLU A 333 11.21 14.90 22.44
C GLU A 333 11.47 13.38 22.47
N LEU A 334 10.69 12.59 21.72
CA LEU A 334 10.91 11.15 21.53
C LEU A 334 12.34 10.88 21.05
N PHE A 335 12.78 11.59 20.01
CA PHE A 335 14.14 11.48 19.50
C PHE A 335 15.17 11.78 20.58
N THR A 336 15.06 12.95 21.20
CA THR A 336 16.06 13.49 22.13
C THR A 336 16.19 12.67 23.41
N LYS A 337 15.06 12.24 23.99
CA LYS A 337 15.05 11.49 25.26
C LYS A 337 15.21 9.98 25.10
N VAL A 338 14.70 9.39 24.01
CA VAL A 338 14.54 7.93 23.90
C VAL A 338 15.47 7.30 22.87
N PHE A 339 15.61 7.90 21.68
CA PHE A 339 16.33 7.27 20.56
C PHE A 339 17.80 7.67 20.43
N ARG A 340 18.13 8.93 20.74
CA ARG A 340 19.49 9.47 20.64
C ARG A 340 20.48 8.67 21.48
N SER A 341 21.67 8.47 20.93
CA SER A 341 22.75 7.63 21.48
C SER A 341 22.36 6.16 21.67
N SER A 342 21.41 5.65 20.88
CA SER A 342 20.94 4.26 20.93
C SER A 342 20.42 3.74 19.58
N LEU A 343 20.60 4.49 18.48
CA LEU A 343 20.06 4.13 17.18
C LEU A 343 20.68 2.84 16.64
N LEU A 344 22.00 2.66 16.80
CA LEU A 344 22.70 1.45 16.35
C LEU A 344 22.27 0.20 17.14
N GLU A 345 22.15 0.32 18.48
CA GLU A 345 21.69 -0.77 19.33
C GLU A 345 20.28 -1.24 18.94
N LEU A 346 19.34 -0.30 18.80
CA LEU A 346 17.96 -0.60 18.37
C LEU A 346 17.92 -1.16 16.93
N SER A 347 18.77 -0.65 16.03
CA SER A 347 18.89 -1.13 14.65
C SER A 347 19.40 -2.56 14.53
N SER A 348 20.23 -3.03 15.47
CA SER A 348 20.67 -4.43 15.48
C SER A 348 19.51 -5.41 15.77
N HIS A 349 18.51 -4.97 16.55
CA HIS A 349 17.46 -5.85 17.08
C HIS A 349 16.43 -6.27 16.02
N GLN A 350 15.96 -7.51 16.08
CA GLN A 350 15.02 -8.08 15.09
C GLN A 350 13.68 -7.32 14.99
N HIS A 351 13.27 -6.65 16.07
CA HIS A 351 12.06 -5.82 16.12
C HIS A 351 12.37 -4.31 16.18
N GLY A 352 13.41 -3.91 16.92
CA GLY A 352 13.76 -2.50 17.13
C GLY A 352 14.17 -1.78 15.85
N ASN A 353 14.76 -2.51 14.90
CA ASN A 353 15.16 -1.94 13.61
C ASN A 353 13.98 -1.36 12.81
N PHE A 354 12.77 -1.90 12.95
CA PHE A 354 11.58 -1.37 12.28
C PHE A 354 11.14 -0.04 12.89
N VAL A 355 11.29 0.12 14.21
CA VAL A 355 11.06 1.40 14.90
C VAL A 355 12.06 2.45 14.41
N VAL A 356 13.35 2.09 14.27
CA VAL A 356 14.37 3.01 13.73
C VAL A 356 14.10 3.36 12.27
N GLN A 357 13.64 2.41 11.45
CA GLN A 357 13.20 2.71 10.08
C GLN A 357 12.05 3.72 10.05
N ALA A 358 11.04 3.57 10.91
CA ALA A 358 9.93 4.53 11.03
C ALA A 358 10.42 5.91 11.49
N LEU A 359 11.33 5.97 12.48
CA LEU A 359 11.96 7.20 12.97
C LEU A 359 12.67 7.96 11.83
N ILE A 360 13.56 7.29 11.11
CA ILE A 360 14.30 7.87 9.98
C ILE A 360 13.34 8.43 8.92
N SER A 361 12.28 7.67 8.62
CA SER A 361 11.38 7.99 7.52
C SER A 361 10.51 9.22 7.79
N HIS A 362 10.19 9.49 9.06
CA HIS A 362 9.39 10.64 9.50
C HIS A 362 10.23 11.82 10.05
N ALA A 363 11.56 11.73 10.02
CA ALA A 363 12.42 12.85 10.40
C ALA A 363 12.09 14.12 9.59
N SER A 364 11.73 15.21 10.27
CA SER A 364 11.15 16.42 9.68
C SER A 364 12.16 17.33 8.99
N ASP A 365 13.38 17.38 9.51
CA ASP A 365 14.34 18.45 9.26
C ASP A 365 15.78 17.93 9.12
N GLN A 366 16.64 18.82 8.64
CA GLN A 366 18.02 18.51 8.31
C GLN A 366 18.89 18.27 9.56
N ASP A 367 18.72 19.05 10.63
CA ASP A 367 19.52 18.94 11.85
C ASP A 367 19.31 17.57 12.53
N LEU A 368 18.05 17.15 12.65
CA LEU A 368 17.68 15.80 13.11
C LEU A 368 18.30 14.70 12.23
N MET A 369 18.30 14.90 10.92
CA MET A 369 18.86 13.95 9.97
C MET A 369 20.40 13.87 10.06
N GLU A 370 21.10 14.95 10.42
CA GLU A 370 22.54 14.89 10.72
C GLU A 370 22.81 14.08 12.01
N LEU A 371 22.02 14.29 13.08
CA LEU A 371 22.16 13.52 14.32
C LEU A 371 21.91 12.01 14.11
N ILE A 372 20.93 11.65 13.28
CA ILE A 372 20.68 10.26 12.87
C ILE A 372 21.83 9.72 12.01
N TRP A 373 22.37 10.55 11.11
CA TRP A 373 23.48 10.20 10.23
C TRP A 373 24.77 9.87 11.00
N ASP A 374 25.09 10.63 12.04
CA ASP A 374 26.31 10.43 12.84
C ASP A 374 26.34 9.09 13.59
N GLU A 375 25.17 8.58 14.05
CA GLU A 375 25.08 7.26 14.68
C GLU A 375 25.02 6.08 13.67
N LEU A 376 24.37 6.26 12.52
CA LEU A 376 24.04 5.13 11.61
C LEU A 376 24.85 5.11 10.31
N GLY A 377 25.22 6.28 9.78
CA GLY A 377 25.94 6.41 8.50
C GLY A 377 27.30 5.71 8.46
N PRO A 378 28.15 5.83 9.50
CA PRO A 378 29.41 5.08 9.59
C PRO A 378 29.22 3.55 9.65
N ASN A 379 28.09 3.08 10.19
CA ASN A 379 27.84 1.68 10.56
C ASN A 379 27.02 0.90 9.51
N MET A 380 26.96 1.38 8.26
CA MET A 380 26.23 0.71 7.17
C MET A 380 26.67 -0.74 6.92
N GLU A 381 27.97 -1.05 7.07
CA GLU A 381 28.46 -2.42 6.89
C GLU A 381 27.91 -3.36 7.96
N ASP A 382 27.99 -2.98 9.23
CA ASP A 382 27.46 -3.75 10.35
C ASP A 382 25.95 -4.00 10.20
N LEU A 383 25.20 -2.98 9.76
CA LEU A 383 23.78 -3.13 9.47
C LEU A 383 23.49 -4.15 8.37
N PHE A 384 24.33 -4.26 7.33
CA PHE A 384 24.17 -5.31 6.33
C PHE A 384 24.58 -6.68 6.85
N GLN A 385 25.70 -6.80 7.58
CA GLN A 385 26.15 -8.05 8.19
C GLN A 385 25.12 -8.62 9.19
N MET A 386 24.44 -7.74 9.95
CA MET A 386 23.35 -8.10 10.86
C MET A 386 22.03 -8.45 10.16
N GLY A 387 21.95 -8.33 8.83
CA GLY A 387 20.70 -8.53 8.08
C GLY A 387 19.65 -7.45 8.36
N ARG A 388 20.06 -6.17 8.38
CA ARG A 388 19.21 -4.99 8.63
C ARG A 388 19.22 -3.97 7.47
N PRO A 389 19.15 -4.39 6.18
CA PRO A 389 19.22 -3.48 5.05
C PRO A 389 18.07 -2.46 4.98
N GLY A 390 16.96 -2.70 5.68
CA GLY A 390 15.85 -1.75 5.76
C GLY A 390 16.21 -0.45 6.46
N VAL A 391 17.12 -0.48 7.45
CA VAL A 391 17.62 0.73 8.12
C VAL A 391 18.42 1.57 7.12
N VAL A 392 19.33 0.94 6.37
CA VAL A 392 20.13 1.61 5.33
C VAL A 392 19.24 2.14 4.19
N ALA A 393 18.24 1.37 3.75
CA ALA A 393 17.28 1.82 2.73
C ALA A 393 16.48 3.06 3.18
N SER A 394 16.02 3.07 4.43
CA SER A 394 15.30 4.22 5.02
C SER A 394 16.24 5.43 5.16
N LEU A 395 17.50 5.21 5.55
CA LEU A 395 18.52 6.25 5.66
C LEU A 395 18.78 6.94 4.31
N ILE A 396 18.96 6.17 3.23
CA ILE A 396 19.15 6.72 1.88
C ILE A 396 17.89 7.49 1.43
N ALA A 397 16.69 6.95 1.70
CA ALA A 397 15.43 7.60 1.34
C ALA A 397 15.17 8.91 2.12
N ALA A 398 15.57 9.00 3.39
CA ALA A 398 15.46 10.24 4.16
C ALA A 398 16.48 11.29 3.69
N CYS A 399 17.73 10.88 3.41
CA CYS A 399 18.74 11.75 2.79
C CYS A 399 18.26 12.35 1.45
N GLU A 400 17.61 11.55 0.60
CA GLU A 400 16.95 12.01 -0.63
C GLU A 400 15.81 13.00 -0.35
N ARG A 401 14.88 12.65 0.57
CA ARG A 401 13.69 13.46 0.88
C ARG A 401 14.03 14.83 1.46
N LEU A 402 15.11 14.91 2.24
CA LEU A 402 15.55 16.12 2.92
C LEU A 402 16.72 16.83 2.20
N HIS A 403 17.18 16.30 1.05
CA HIS A 403 18.33 16.79 0.29
C HIS A 403 19.59 17.04 1.14
N ILE A 404 19.89 16.11 2.04
CA ILE A 404 21.01 16.18 2.98
C ILE A 404 21.82 14.90 2.97
N ASN A 405 23.14 15.02 3.16
CA ASN A 405 24.09 13.91 3.18
C ASN A 405 24.07 13.00 1.93
N GLU A 406 23.34 13.32 0.86
CA GLU A 406 23.20 12.52 -0.37
C GLU A 406 24.55 11.99 -0.91
N GLN A 407 25.54 12.88 -1.04
CA GLN A 407 26.89 12.51 -1.50
C GLN A 407 27.62 11.61 -0.49
N LYS A 408 27.60 11.95 0.81
CA LYS A 408 28.20 11.13 1.88
C LYS A 408 27.56 9.73 1.89
N CYS A 409 26.26 9.66 1.64
CA CYS A 409 25.46 8.44 1.58
C CYS A 409 25.85 7.53 0.41
N CYS A 410 25.94 8.07 -0.81
CA CYS A 410 26.46 7.33 -1.96
C CYS A 410 27.91 6.85 -1.76
N GLN A 411 28.77 7.68 -1.16
CA GLN A 411 30.17 7.34 -0.90
C GLN A 411 30.31 6.23 0.16
N MET A 412 29.60 6.34 1.29
CA MET A 412 29.61 5.32 2.34
C MET A 412 29.02 4.00 1.83
N LEU A 413 27.88 4.02 1.15
CA LEU A 413 27.29 2.80 0.57
C LEU A 413 28.25 2.13 -0.42
N ALA A 414 28.90 2.90 -1.30
CA ALA A 414 29.89 2.38 -2.24
C ALA A 414 31.08 1.76 -1.51
N LYS A 415 31.63 2.44 -0.48
CA LYS A 415 32.73 1.94 0.36
C LYS A 415 32.35 0.65 1.09
N THR A 416 31.11 0.52 1.57
CA THR A 416 30.61 -0.67 2.27
C THR A 416 30.47 -1.91 1.38
N VAL A 417 30.36 -1.76 0.05
CA VAL A 417 30.21 -2.90 -0.89
C VAL A 417 31.37 -3.05 -1.88
N CYS A 418 32.39 -2.18 -1.84
CA CYS A 418 33.64 -2.31 -2.59
C CYS A 418 34.81 -2.61 -1.64
N LEU A 419 35.69 -3.53 -2.04
CA LEU A 419 36.97 -3.70 -1.37
C LEU A 419 37.90 -2.52 -1.72
N ALA A 420 38.87 -2.24 -0.85
CA ALA A 420 39.62 -0.97 -0.85
C ALA A 420 40.35 -0.62 -2.16
N ASP A 421 40.73 -1.62 -2.95
CA ASP A 421 41.47 -1.48 -4.22
C ASP A 421 40.66 -1.93 -5.46
N GLU A 422 39.36 -2.12 -5.31
CA GLU A 422 38.52 -2.80 -6.30
C GLU A 422 37.77 -1.83 -7.23
N ASN A 423 37.73 -2.16 -8.52
CA ASN A 423 36.90 -1.45 -9.49
C ASN A 423 35.43 -1.50 -9.08
N SER A 424 34.74 -0.35 -9.14
CA SER A 424 33.31 -0.18 -8.86
C SER A 424 32.38 -1.12 -9.63
N LYS A 425 32.87 -1.88 -10.63
CA LYS A 425 32.10 -2.88 -11.42
C LYS A 425 31.17 -3.76 -10.58
N TRP A 426 31.54 -4.16 -9.36
CA TRP A 426 30.79 -5.11 -8.52
C TRP A 426 29.74 -4.49 -7.56
N ILE A 427 29.64 -3.16 -7.43
CA ILE A 427 28.70 -2.48 -6.50
C ILE A 427 27.25 -2.96 -6.70
N VAL A 428 26.75 -2.83 -7.93
CA VAL A 428 25.37 -3.17 -8.30
C VAL A 428 25.12 -4.68 -8.21
N PRO A 429 25.98 -5.57 -8.75
CA PRO A 429 25.88 -7.01 -8.49
C PRO A 429 25.80 -7.40 -7.01
N ARG A 430 26.65 -6.83 -6.14
CA ARG A 430 26.65 -7.16 -4.70
C ARG A 430 25.39 -6.67 -4.01
N LEU A 431 24.88 -5.48 -4.36
CA LEU A 431 23.57 -5.01 -3.87
C LEU A 431 22.40 -5.86 -4.40
N LEU A 432 22.44 -6.29 -5.66
CA LEU A 432 21.43 -7.21 -6.22
C LEU A 432 21.41 -8.56 -5.50
N PHE A 433 22.54 -9.03 -4.98
CA PHE A 433 22.66 -10.29 -4.24
C PHE A 433 23.14 -10.08 -2.79
N LEU A 434 22.59 -9.04 -2.14
CA LEU A 434 23.05 -8.51 -0.85
C LEU A 434 23.34 -9.59 0.20
N ASP A 435 22.38 -10.48 0.44
CA ASP A 435 22.51 -11.53 1.45
C ASP A 435 23.69 -12.45 1.12
N SER A 436 23.80 -12.91 -0.13
CA SER A 436 24.88 -13.80 -0.59
C SER A 436 26.27 -13.16 -0.43
N TYR A 437 26.40 -11.86 -0.66
CA TYR A 437 27.67 -11.17 -0.46
C TYR A 437 28.03 -11.04 1.02
N PHE A 438 27.08 -10.61 1.87
CA PHE A 438 27.34 -10.38 3.28
C PHE A 438 27.38 -11.66 4.14
N THR A 439 26.85 -12.78 3.67
CA THR A 439 27.03 -14.11 4.29
C THR A 439 28.21 -14.90 3.72
N CYS A 440 29.00 -14.34 2.79
CA CYS A 440 30.14 -15.04 2.20
C CYS A 440 31.38 -14.93 3.11
N GLU A 441 32.01 -16.06 3.43
CA GLU A 441 33.26 -16.10 4.21
C GLU A 441 34.41 -15.40 3.47
N ASP A 442 34.51 -15.61 2.15
CA ASP A 442 35.52 -14.98 1.29
C ASP A 442 34.88 -13.97 0.33
N LYS A 443 34.72 -12.74 0.82
CA LYS A 443 34.25 -11.58 0.04
C LYS A 443 35.11 -11.28 -1.20
N SER A 444 36.37 -11.71 -1.26
CA SER A 444 37.30 -11.42 -2.36
C SER A 444 37.06 -12.31 -3.58
N ASN A 445 36.68 -13.57 -3.35
CA ASN A 445 36.32 -14.53 -4.40
C ASN A 445 34.81 -14.60 -4.69
N TRP A 446 34.01 -13.66 -4.14
CA TRP A 446 32.58 -13.59 -4.42
C TRP A 446 32.31 -13.27 -5.91
N THR A 447 31.42 -14.05 -6.53
CA THR A 447 31.06 -13.97 -7.95
C THR A 447 29.55 -13.92 -8.15
N TRP A 448 29.12 -13.66 -9.39
CA TRP A 448 27.70 -13.56 -9.76
C TRP A 448 26.93 -14.85 -9.46
N GLN A 449 25.80 -14.72 -8.78
CA GLN A 449 24.97 -15.84 -8.30
C GLN A 449 23.90 -16.20 -9.33
N SER A 450 24.29 -16.76 -10.48
CA SER A 450 23.34 -16.99 -11.58
C SER A 450 22.22 -17.96 -11.21
N GLY A 451 20.98 -17.57 -11.53
CA GLY A 451 19.76 -18.29 -11.17
C GLY A 451 19.30 -18.07 -9.73
N ALA A 452 20.07 -17.37 -8.89
CA ALA A 452 19.69 -17.06 -7.53
C ALA A 452 18.66 -15.92 -7.46
N LYS A 453 17.93 -15.84 -6.35
CA LYS A 453 16.91 -14.81 -6.14
C LYS A 453 17.54 -13.51 -5.67
N MET A 454 17.57 -12.50 -6.54
CA MET A 454 18.02 -11.13 -6.19
C MET A 454 17.29 -10.59 -4.95
N ASN A 455 17.98 -9.85 -4.08
CA ASN A 455 17.46 -9.32 -2.82
C ASN A 455 16.44 -8.18 -3.03
N VAL A 456 15.40 -8.10 -2.19
CA VAL A 456 14.37 -7.03 -2.29
C VAL A 456 14.95 -5.68 -1.90
N MET A 457 15.56 -5.59 -0.72
CA MET A 457 16.01 -4.34 -0.14
C MET A 457 17.22 -3.78 -0.90
N GLY A 458 18.11 -4.64 -1.38
CA GLY A 458 19.20 -4.26 -2.28
C GLY A 458 18.70 -3.69 -3.62
N SER A 459 17.64 -4.26 -4.19
CA SER A 459 16.95 -3.67 -5.36
C SER A 459 16.31 -2.31 -5.04
N LEU A 460 15.60 -2.19 -3.91
CA LEU A 460 14.98 -0.92 -3.50
C LEU A 460 16.03 0.17 -3.20
N ILE A 461 17.13 -0.18 -2.53
CA ILE A 461 18.31 0.68 -2.31
C ILE A 461 18.83 1.19 -3.65
N LEU A 462 19.04 0.31 -4.63
CA LEU A 462 19.51 0.70 -5.95
C LEU A 462 18.52 1.62 -6.69
N GLN A 463 17.22 1.34 -6.58
CA GLN A 463 16.18 2.20 -7.16
C GLN A 463 16.21 3.61 -6.55
N THR A 464 16.32 3.73 -5.22
CA THR A 464 16.47 5.02 -4.53
C THR A 464 17.77 5.73 -4.95
N ILE A 465 18.90 5.01 -4.98
CA ILE A 465 20.19 5.57 -5.40
C ILE A 465 20.11 6.14 -6.83
N PHE A 466 19.43 5.49 -7.78
CA PHE A 466 19.28 6.00 -9.14
C PHE A 466 18.31 7.20 -9.28
N ARG A 467 17.60 7.62 -8.23
CA ARG A 467 16.86 8.90 -8.21
C ARG A 467 17.73 10.09 -7.79
N LEU A 468 18.82 9.84 -7.05
CA LEU A 468 19.77 10.87 -6.62
C LEU A 468 20.53 11.50 -7.80
N ASN A 469 21.16 12.64 -7.54
CA ASN A 469 21.97 13.37 -8.53
C ASN A 469 23.07 12.49 -9.14
N SER A 470 23.14 12.47 -10.48
CA SER A 470 24.09 11.69 -11.27
C SER A 470 25.55 11.90 -10.90
N GLU A 471 25.90 13.06 -10.33
CA GLU A 471 27.24 13.36 -9.88
C GLU A 471 27.71 12.49 -8.69
N TYR A 472 26.78 12.12 -7.81
CA TYR A 472 27.05 11.29 -6.63
C TYR A 472 26.96 9.79 -6.95
N THR A 473 26.18 9.42 -7.97
CA THR A 473 25.90 8.02 -8.32
C THR A 473 26.86 7.42 -9.36
N LYS A 474 27.93 8.15 -9.74
CA LYS A 474 28.95 7.71 -10.72
C LYS A 474 29.49 6.28 -10.51
N PRO A 475 29.79 5.80 -9.27
CA PRO A 475 30.23 4.42 -9.06
C PRO A 475 29.17 3.38 -9.45
N PHE A 476 27.90 3.65 -9.12
CA PHE A 476 26.75 2.80 -9.43
C PHE A 476 26.44 2.78 -10.93
N ILE A 477 26.52 3.93 -11.61
CA ILE A 477 26.42 4.04 -13.08
C ILE A 477 27.53 3.25 -13.77
N THR A 478 28.76 3.35 -13.26
CA THR A 478 29.92 2.60 -13.77
C THR A 478 29.72 1.10 -13.56
N SER A 479 29.18 0.69 -12.40
CA SER A 479 28.87 -0.70 -12.10
C SER A 479 27.83 -1.29 -13.05
N ILE A 480 26.62 -0.72 -13.11
CA ILE A 480 25.52 -1.27 -13.90
C ILE A 480 25.85 -1.33 -15.40
N THR A 481 26.56 -0.32 -15.93
CA THR A 481 26.97 -0.31 -17.34
C THR A 481 28.15 -1.25 -17.65
N SER A 482 28.86 -1.73 -16.64
CA SER A 482 29.97 -2.69 -16.81
C SER A 482 29.53 -4.15 -16.75
N MET A 483 28.36 -4.47 -16.18
CA MET A 483 27.81 -5.84 -16.10
C MET A 483 27.70 -6.51 -17.48
N ASP A 484 28.16 -7.76 -17.59
CA ASP A 484 28.13 -8.53 -18.85
C ASP A 484 26.70 -8.78 -19.37
N THR A 485 26.56 -9.01 -20.67
CA THR A 485 25.26 -9.22 -21.33
C THR A 485 24.41 -10.31 -20.65
N ALA A 486 25.01 -11.44 -20.27
CA ALA A 486 24.30 -12.51 -19.56
C ALA A 486 23.70 -12.03 -18.22
N HIS A 487 24.48 -11.28 -17.43
CA HIS A 487 24.03 -10.71 -16.16
C HIS A 487 22.92 -9.67 -16.37
N VAL A 488 23.03 -8.81 -17.39
CA VAL A 488 21.98 -7.81 -17.71
C VAL A 488 20.68 -8.49 -18.13
N LEU A 489 20.73 -9.57 -18.93
CA LEU A 489 19.56 -10.36 -19.31
C LEU A 489 18.90 -11.02 -18.10
N GLU A 490 19.69 -11.57 -17.17
CA GLU A 490 19.18 -12.15 -15.92
C GLU A 490 18.48 -11.10 -15.03
N VAL A 491 19.05 -9.91 -14.91
CA VAL A 491 18.45 -8.79 -14.16
C VAL A 491 17.12 -8.35 -14.76
N VAL A 492 17.05 -8.15 -16.07
CA VAL A 492 15.83 -7.65 -16.74
C VAL A 492 14.69 -8.69 -16.68
N LYS A 493 15.02 -9.99 -16.73
CA LYS A 493 14.04 -11.08 -16.55
C LYS A 493 13.63 -11.28 -15.09
N ASN A 494 14.34 -10.69 -14.12
CA ASN A 494 13.96 -10.76 -12.71
C ASN A 494 13.00 -9.61 -12.32
N ALA A 495 11.91 -9.90 -11.61
CA ALA A 495 10.95 -8.87 -11.16
C ALA A 495 11.55 -7.82 -10.21
N ARG A 496 12.64 -8.15 -9.49
CA ARG A 496 13.37 -7.20 -8.62
C ARG A 496 14.48 -6.47 -9.39
N GLY A 497 15.08 -7.14 -10.38
CA GLY A 497 16.15 -6.59 -11.19
C GLY A 497 15.66 -5.61 -12.26
N SER A 498 14.56 -5.92 -12.94
CA SER A 498 13.88 -5.04 -13.92
C SER A 498 13.66 -3.63 -13.38
N HIS A 499 13.11 -3.48 -12.17
CA HIS A 499 12.92 -2.17 -11.54
C HIS A 499 14.23 -1.39 -11.30
N VAL A 500 15.36 -2.06 -11.04
CA VAL A 500 16.67 -1.40 -10.96
C VAL A 500 17.11 -0.85 -12.32
N ILE A 501 16.90 -1.62 -13.39
CA ILE A 501 17.20 -1.20 -14.77
C ILE A 501 16.29 -0.03 -15.16
N GLU A 502 14.99 -0.11 -14.83
CA GLU A 502 14.01 0.96 -15.07
C GLU A 502 14.35 2.25 -14.33
N ALA A 503 14.78 2.16 -13.07
CA ALA A 503 15.25 3.29 -12.29
C ALA A 503 16.50 3.93 -12.90
N PHE A 504 17.51 3.12 -13.28
CA PHE A 504 18.69 3.62 -13.98
C PHE A 504 18.35 4.28 -15.33
N LEU A 505 17.47 3.68 -16.14
CA LEU A 505 17.05 4.26 -17.43
C LEU A 505 16.23 5.56 -17.24
N SER A 506 15.54 5.71 -16.12
CA SER A 506 14.79 6.91 -15.75
C SER A 506 15.62 7.95 -14.96
N SER A 507 16.85 7.63 -14.58
CA SER A 507 17.74 8.46 -13.75
C SER A 507 18.31 9.69 -14.47
N GLY A 508 19.04 10.53 -13.73
CA GLY A 508 19.88 11.59 -14.31
C GLY A 508 21.13 11.12 -15.06
N ALA A 509 21.37 9.81 -15.23
CA ALA A 509 22.59 9.30 -15.84
C ALA A 509 22.75 9.75 -17.32
N PRO A 510 23.97 10.06 -17.80
CA PRO A 510 24.20 10.51 -19.16
C PRO A 510 23.67 9.52 -20.21
N GLY A 511 23.02 10.03 -21.26
CA GLY A 511 22.41 9.20 -22.31
C GLY A 511 23.35 8.19 -22.96
N LYS A 512 24.65 8.49 -23.08
CA LYS A 512 25.68 7.54 -23.54
C LYS A 512 25.79 6.29 -22.66
N GLN A 513 25.67 6.44 -21.34
CA GLN A 513 25.72 5.33 -20.39
C GLN A 513 24.41 4.52 -20.40
N LYS A 514 23.26 5.19 -20.52
CA LYS A 514 21.96 4.53 -20.74
C LYS A 514 21.99 3.68 -22.02
N ARG A 515 22.40 4.26 -23.15
CA ARG A 515 22.59 3.55 -24.43
C ARG A 515 23.55 2.36 -24.32
N ARG A 516 24.70 2.51 -23.62
CA ARG A 516 25.66 1.42 -23.39
C ARG A 516 25.04 0.20 -22.69
N LEU A 517 24.12 0.40 -21.76
CA LEU A 517 23.38 -0.71 -21.13
C LEU A 517 22.37 -1.33 -22.11
N VAL A 518 21.56 -0.50 -22.78
CA VAL A 518 20.52 -0.99 -23.71
C VAL A 518 21.11 -1.73 -24.91
N SER A 519 22.28 -1.32 -25.42
CA SER A 519 23.00 -2.05 -26.47
C SER A 519 23.34 -3.50 -26.10
N LYS A 520 23.43 -3.85 -24.81
CA LYS A 520 23.66 -5.25 -24.36
C LYS A 520 22.42 -6.13 -24.51
N LEU A 521 21.23 -5.54 -24.68
CA LEU A 521 19.96 -6.24 -24.86
C LEU A 521 19.58 -6.44 -26.35
N GLN A 522 20.41 -5.96 -27.29
CA GLN A 522 20.23 -6.25 -28.71
C GLN A 522 20.23 -7.76 -28.97
N LYS A 523 19.37 -8.20 -29.89
CA LYS A 523 19.03 -9.61 -30.19
C LYS A 523 18.21 -10.32 -29.11
N HIS A 524 17.81 -9.63 -28.04
CA HIS A 524 17.05 -10.18 -26.92
C HIS A 524 15.81 -9.35 -26.55
N PHE A 525 15.50 -8.25 -27.25
CA PHE A 525 14.35 -7.40 -26.92
C PHE A 525 13.02 -8.15 -27.05
N GLY A 526 12.89 -9.00 -28.07
CA GLY A 526 11.70 -9.86 -28.25
C GLY A 526 11.52 -10.86 -27.10
N GLU A 527 12.58 -11.59 -26.73
CA GLU A 527 12.56 -12.55 -25.63
C GLU A 527 12.22 -11.87 -24.29
N VAL A 528 12.81 -10.70 -24.02
CA VAL A 528 12.55 -9.90 -22.82
C VAL A 528 11.10 -9.40 -22.78
N ALA A 529 10.54 -8.94 -23.89
CA ALA A 529 9.18 -8.39 -23.94
C ALA A 529 8.08 -9.41 -23.62
N LEU A 530 8.34 -10.70 -23.86
CA LEU A 530 7.44 -11.80 -23.48
C LEU A 530 7.42 -12.06 -21.97
N HIS A 531 8.42 -11.58 -21.22
CA HIS A 531 8.45 -11.71 -19.76
C HIS A 531 7.52 -10.68 -19.08
N SER A 532 6.85 -11.09 -18.01
CA SER A 532 5.81 -10.29 -17.33
C SER A 532 6.29 -8.95 -16.79
N SER A 533 7.55 -8.86 -16.36
CA SER A 533 8.23 -7.61 -15.97
C SER A 533 8.94 -6.92 -17.14
N GLY A 534 9.44 -7.70 -18.11
CA GLY A 534 10.34 -7.20 -19.15
C GLY A 534 9.68 -6.21 -20.10
N ALA A 535 8.37 -6.35 -20.37
CA ALA A 535 7.62 -5.40 -21.19
C ALA A 535 7.74 -3.94 -20.71
N PHE A 536 7.68 -3.68 -19.40
CA PHE A 536 7.84 -2.34 -18.83
C PHE A 536 9.28 -1.83 -19.01
N THR A 537 10.26 -2.70 -18.80
CA THR A 537 11.67 -2.38 -19.02
C THR A 537 11.96 -2.05 -20.49
N ILE A 538 11.32 -2.73 -21.45
CA ILE A 538 11.43 -2.39 -22.89
C ILE A 538 10.88 -1.00 -23.21
N GLU A 539 9.75 -0.58 -22.62
CA GLU A 539 9.25 0.80 -22.77
C GLU A 539 10.28 1.83 -22.27
N LYS A 540 10.96 1.55 -21.14
CA LYS A 540 12.04 2.41 -20.63
C LYS A 540 13.28 2.39 -21.52
N CYS A 541 13.69 1.23 -22.05
CA CYS A 541 14.78 1.12 -23.01
C CYS A 541 14.51 1.96 -24.27
N PHE A 542 13.30 1.87 -24.82
CA PHE A 542 12.86 2.64 -25.98
C PHE A 542 12.90 4.15 -25.73
N THR A 543 12.41 4.57 -24.56
CA THR A 543 12.40 5.99 -24.15
C THR A 543 13.82 6.55 -24.02
N ALA A 544 14.73 5.81 -23.38
CA ALA A 544 16.10 6.23 -23.06
C ALA A 544 17.10 6.18 -24.23
N CYS A 545 16.68 5.77 -25.42
CA CYS A 545 17.55 5.51 -26.57
C CYS A 545 17.37 6.51 -27.73
N ASN A 546 18.36 6.54 -28.64
CA ASN A 546 18.27 7.27 -29.90
C ASN A 546 17.44 6.50 -30.95
N LEU A 547 17.13 7.15 -32.07
CA LEU A 547 16.28 6.58 -33.14
C LEU A 547 16.77 5.20 -33.64
N SER A 548 18.07 5.04 -33.88
CA SER A 548 18.65 3.77 -34.37
C SER A 548 18.40 2.58 -33.42
N LEU A 549 18.56 2.79 -32.10
CA LEU A 549 18.24 1.76 -31.11
C LEU A 549 16.72 1.54 -30.97
N ARG A 550 15.90 2.61 -31.11
CA ARG A 550 14.43 2.48 -31.13
C ARG A 550 13.95 1.62 -32.31
N GLU A 551 14.52 1.79 -33.51
CA GLU A 551 14.25 0.94 -34.67
C GLU A 551 14.67 -0.51 -34.44
N THR A 552 15.82 -0.73 -33.79
CA THR A 552 16.30 -2.08 -33.44
C THR A 552 15.32 -2.78 -32.49
N ILE A 553 14.88 -2.09 -31.43
CA ILE A 553 13.88 -2.59 -30.47
C ILE A 553 12.61 -2.98 -31.22
N VAL A 554 12.03 -2.08 -32.02
CA VAL A 554 10.75 -2.34 -32.70
C VAL A 554 10.86 -3.44 -33.75
N SER A 555 11.99 -3.54 -34.45
CA SER A 555 12.26 -4.64 -35.39
C SER A 555 12.29 -6.01 -34.69
N GLU A 556 12.91 -6.10 -33.51
CA GLU A 556 12.92 -7.33 -32.71
C GLU A 556 11.55 -7.65 -32.09
N LEU A 557 10.76 -6.65 -31.69
CA LEU A 557 9.38 -6.86 -31.22
C LEU A 557 8.45 -7.33 -32.36
N LEU A 558 8.65 -6.83 -33.58
CA LEU A 558 7.89 -7.25 -34.76
C LEU A 558 8.13 -8.73 -35.08
N ALA A 559 9.35 -9.24 -34.88
CA ALA A 559 9.67 -10.65 -35.08
C ALA A 559 8.92 -11.61 -34.14
N VAL A 560 8.51 -11.13 -32.95
CA VAL A 560 7.72 -11.90 -31.96
C VAL A 560 6.27 -11.43 -31.84
N HIS A 561 5.79 -10.64 -32.81
CA HIS A 561 4.50 -9.94 -32.74
C HIS A 561 3.30 -10.85 -32.39
N SER A 562 3.23 -12.03 -33.00
CA SER A 562 2.13 -13.01 -32.84
C SER A 562 2.08 -13.68 -31.46
N GLU A 563 3.21 -13.71 -30.74
CA GLU A 563 3.29 -14.20 -29.36
C GLU A 563 3.02 -13.05 -28.39
N LEU A 564 3.63 -11.88 -28.66
CA LEU A 564 3.50 -10.69 -27.83
C LEU A 564 2.05 -10.17 -27.81
N SER A 565 1.30 -10.27 -28.91
CA SER A 565 -0.13 -9.90 -28.94
C SER A 565 -0.98 -10.72 -27.95
N LYS A 566 -0.60 -11.99 -27.71
CA LYS A 566 -1.27 -12.92 -26.78
C LYS A 566 -0.79 -12.75 -25.33
N ALA A 567 0.36 -12.11 -25.11
CA ALA A 567 0.91 -11.88 -23.78
C ALA A 567 0.16 -10.77 -23.04
N LYS A 568 -0.05 -10.94 -21.72
CA LYS A 568 -0.87 -10.05 -20.87
C LYS A 568 -0.56 -8.55 -21.01
N GLN A 569 0.72 -8.19 -21.14
CA GLN A 569 1.18 -6.80 -21.30
C GLN A 569 1.67 -6.48 -22.72
N GLY A 570 1.75 -7.47 -23.60
CA GLY A 570 2.36 -7.30 -24.92
C GLY A 570 1.45 -6.51 -25.88
N SER A 571 0.13 -6.73 -25.84
CA SER A 571 -0.83 -5.88 -26.55
C SER A 571 -0.75 -4.39 -26.16
N TYR A 572 -0.42 -4.07 -24.90
CA TYR A 572 -0.14 -2.70 -24.48
C TYR A 572 1.17 -2.19 -25.09
N LEU A 573 2.26 -2.97 -24.99
CA LEU A 573 3.58 -2.59 -25.49
C LEU A 573 3.61 -2.35 -27.00
N LEU A 574 2.97 -3.24 -27.78
CA LEU A 574 2.83 -3.14 -29.24
C LEU A 574 2.19 -1.81 -29.65
N ARG A 575 1.06 -1.46 -29.01
CA ARG A 575 0.35 -0.18 -29.23
C ARG A 575 1.18 1.01 -28.78
N ARG A 576 1.91 0.88 -27.66
CA ARG A 576 2.69 1.96 -27.04
C ARG A 576 3.90 2.37 -27.88
N LEU A 577 4.57 1.41 -28.51
CA LEU A 577 5.75 1.62 -29.37
C LEU A 577 5.37 1.82 -30.86
N ASP A 578 4.10 1.61 -31.21
CA ASP A 578 3.56 1.75 -32.57
C ASP A 578 4.23 0.75 -33.54
N VAL A 579 4.29 -0.52 -33.12
CA VAL A 579 4.98 -1.61 -33.84
C VAL A 579 4.29 -1.92 -35.17
N ASP A 580 2.94 -1.93 -35.19
CA ASP A 580 2.15 -2.06 -36.42
C ASP A 580 2.41 -0.89 -37.39
N GLY A 581 2.50 0.33 -36.88
CA GLY A 581 2.82 1.53 -37.68
C GLY A 581 4.22 1.47 -38.30
N PHE A 582 5.20 0.93 -37.56
CA PHE A 582 6.54 0.66 -38.10
C PHE A 582 6.52 -0.41 -39.20
N ALA A 583 5.77 -1.50 -39.01
CA ALA A 583 5.64 -2.56 -40.01
C ALA A 583 4.98 -2.07 -41.30
N ALA A 584 3.98 -1.20 -41.20
CA ALA A 584 3.27 -0.63 -42.35
C ALA A 584 4.05 0.48 -43.07
N SER A 585 4.75 1.36 -42.34
CA SER A 585 5.55 2.44 -42.93
C SER A 585 6.69 2.88 -41.98
N PRO A 586 7.90 2.29 -42.13
CA PRO A 586 9.05 2.65 -41.30
C PRO A 586 9.40 4.13 -41.36
N ASP A 587 9.30 4.78 -42.52
CA ASP A 587 9.68 6.19 -42.70
C ASP A 587 8.68 7.15 -42.05
N HIS A 588 7.37 6.88 -42.16
CA HIS A 588 6.37 7.64 -41.42
C HIS A 588 6.54 7.47 -39.90
N TRP A 589 6.82 6.24 -39.44
CA TRP A 589 7.13 5.98 -38.04
C TRP A 589 8.38 6.74 -37.58
N ARG A 590 9.48 6.74 -38.36
CA ARG A 590 10.70 7.52 -38.10
C ARG A 590 10.39 9.01 -37.94
N SER A 591 9.69 9.60 -38.90
CA SER A 591 9.29 11.02 -38.85
C SER A 591 8.46 11.33 -37.59
N LYS A 592 7.54 10.43 -37.20
CA LYS A 592 6.73 10.54 -35.98
C LYS A 592 7.59 10.47 -34.71
N GLN A 593 8.63 9.64 -34.65
CA GLN A 593 9.55 9.61 -33.50
C GLN A 593 10.46 10.84 -33.44
N VAL A 594 10.99 11.30 -34.59
CA VAL A 594 11.83 12.52 -34.66
C VAL A 594 11.01 13.77 -34.31
N SER A 595 9.75 13.86 -34.77
CA SER A 595 8.84 14.94 -34.43
C SER A 595 8.55 15.01 -32.92
N LYS A 596 8.24 13.88 -32.27
CA LYS A 596 8.15 13.80 -30.80
C LYS A 596 9.44 14.27 -30.12
N GLU A 597 10.58 14.02 -30.74
CA GLU A 597 11.90 14.38 -30.21
C GLU A 597 12.28 15.84 -30.37
N SER A 598 11.91 16.51 -31.47
CA SER A 598 11.97 17.97 -31.52
C SER A 598 11.05 18.58 -30.48
N THR A 599 9.74 18.23 -30.50
CA THR A 599 8.73 18.83 -29.62
C THR A 599 9.10 18.74 -28.14
N TYR A 600 9.68 17.62 -27.69
CA TYR A 600 10.13 17.47 -26.31
C TYR A 600 11.40 18.31 -26.01
N LYS A 601 12.37 18.40 -26.94
CA LYS A 601 13.54 19.30 -26.80
C LYS A 601 13.10 20.76 -26.74
N ASP A 602 12.22 21.16 -27.65
CA ASP A 602 11.69 22.53 -27.77
C ASP A 602 10.88 22.93 -26.53
N PHE A 603 10.05 22.03 -26.01
CA PHE A 603 9.34 22.22 -24.73
C PHE A 603 10.31 22.42 -23.56
N TYR A 604 11.32 21.56 -23.41
CA TYR A 604 12.31 21.70 -22.32
C TYR A 604 13.20 22.94 -22.47
N ALA A 605 13.56 23.32 -23.69
CA ALA A 605 14.32 24.56 -23.94
C ALA A 605 13.49 25.82 -23.64
N THR A 606 12.17 25.76 -23.81
CA THR A 606 11.26 26.90 -23.58
C THR A 606 10.79 27.03 -22.13
N PHE A 607 10.52 25.90 -21.45
CA PHE A 607 9.88 25.87 -20.13
C PHE A 607 10.75 25.27 -19.01
N GLY A 608 11.94 24.74 -19.33
CA GLY A 608 12.89 24.21 -18.36
C GLY A 608 13.66 25.31 -17.61
N SER A 609 12.99 25.97 -16.66
CA SER A 609 13.60 26.99 -15.80
C SER A 609 14.85 26.49 -15.05
N GLY A 610 15.89 27.34 -14.99
CA GLY A 610 17.21 26.98 -14.44
C GLY A 610 17.27 26.71 -12.92
N ASP A 611 16.23 27.03 -12.16
CA ASP A 611 16.25 27.06 -10.69
C ASP A 611 15.55 25.88 -9.99
N THR A 612 15.12 24.85 -10.73
CA THR A 612 14.76 23.56 -10.12
C THR A 612 15.81 22.50 -10.43
N ARG A 613 16.61 22.12 -9.43
CA ARG A 613 17.54 20.96 -9.47
C ARG A 613 16.79 19.62 -9.42
N SER A 614 15.76 19.46 -10.24
CA SER A 614 14.98 18.23 -10.39
C SER A 614 15.33 17.54 -11.70
N ALA A 615 15.68 16.25 -11.61
CA ALA A 615 15.78 15.27 -12.68
C ALA A 615 16.06 15.79 -14.11
N LYS A 616 17.33 16.12 -14.41
CA LYS A 616 17.83 16.18 -15.79
C LYS A 616 17.67 14.80 -16.44
N ASN A 617 16.57 14.54 -17.14
CA ASN A 617 16.32 13.22 -17.73
C ASN A 617 17.12 13.07 -19.04
N ASP A 618 18.42 12.85 -18.89
CA ASP A 618 19.46 13.10 -19.91
C ASP A 618 19.56 12.00 -21.00
N GLY A 619 18.42 11.37 -21.34
CA GLY A 619 18.33 10.40 -22.43
C GLY A 619 18.46 11.01 -23.84
N PHE A 620 18.48 12.35 -23.94
CA PHE A 620 18.01 13.04 -25.14
C PHE A 620 18.89 14.20 -25.65
N LEU A 621 19.76 14.78 -24.81
CA LEU A 621 20.52 15.99 -25.16
C LEU A 621 21.91 15.71 -25.74
N ALA A 622 22.35 14.45 -25.73
CA ALA A 622 23.63 14.04 -26.29
C ALA A 622 23.51 13.63 -27.76
N ASP A 623 23.29 14.63 -28.66
CA ASP A 623 23.71 14.69 -30.07
C ASP A 623 23.24 16.01 -30.76
N ALA A 624 23.90 17.15 -30.48
CA ALA A 624 23.70 18.40 -31.23
C ALA A 624 24.85 19.44 -31.10
N SER A 625 26.12 19.01 -31.03
CA SER A 625 27.28 19.93 -30.99
C SER A 625 28.05 19.93 -32.31
N ASN A 626 27.40 20.34 -33.41
CA ASN A 626 28.04 20.92 -34.60
C ASN A 626 27.02 21.43 -35.64
N SER A 627 26.51 22.64 -35.47
CA SER A 627 26.23 23.53 -36.61
C SER A 627 26.42 24.98 -36.16
N LYS A 628 27.11 25.79 -36.96
CA LYS A 628 27.17 27.24 -36.76
C LYS A 628 25.88 27.84 -37.30
N SER A 629 25.03 28.40 -36.45
CA SER A 629 23.83 29.10 -36.89
C SER A 629 24.17 30.49 -37.44
N ASN A 630 23.59 30.83 -38.59
CA ASN A 630 23.79 32.09 -39.30
C ASN A 630 22.66 33.08 -38.89
N PRO A 631 22.93 34.33 -38.50
CA PRO A 631 21.96 35.14 -37.71
C PRO A 631 20.80 35.78 -38.51
N ASN A 632 20.53 35.35 -39.75
CA ASN A 632 19.66 36.11 -40.66
C ASN A 632 18.15 35.82 -40.54
N ASN A 633 17.71 34.60 -40.18
CA ASN A 633 16.27 34.26 -40.18
C ASN A 633 15.42 34.95 -39.09
N VAL A 634 16.03 35.54 -38.06
CA VAL A 634 15.29 36.24 -36.98
C VAL A 634 14.78 37.62 -37.44
N LYS A 635 15.34 38.19 -38.53
CA LYS A 635 14.92 39.48 -39.08
C LYS A 635 13.76 39.42 -40.07
N GLU A 636 13.50 38.27 -40.69
CA GLU A 636 12.37 38.11 -41.62
C GLU A 636 11.06 37.87 -40.87
N MET A 637 11.03 36.99 -39.87
CA MET A 637 9.82 36.78 -39.04
C MET A 637 9.33 38.05 -38.30
N ARG A 638 10.20 39.03 -38.03
CA ARG A 638 9.76 40.32 -37.47
C ARG A 638 9.07 41.22 -38.50
N LYS A 639 9.46 41.15 -39.78
CA LYS A 639 8.87 41.97 -40.85
C LYS A 639 7.44 41.56 -41.20
N GLU A 640 7.11 40.28 -41.11
CA GLU A 640 5.75 39.79 -41.41
C GLU A 640 4.74 40.19 -40.33
N ILE A 641 5.14 40.22 -39.06
CA ILE A 641 4.28 40.64 -37.95
C ILE A 641 4.01 42.15 -38.03
N ASP A 642 5.04 42.97 -38.25
CA ASP A 642 4.92 44.42 -38.33
C ASP A 642 4.10 44.93 -39.55
N GLN A 643 3.93 44.10 -40.60
CA GLN A 643 3.09 44.43 -41.76
C GLN A 643 1.59 44.17 -41.54
N SER A 644 1.19 43.47 -40.47
CA SER A 644 -0.20 43.09 -40.22
C SER A 644 -1.02 44.08 -39.37
N LEU A 645 -0.38 45.09 -38.79
CA LEU A 645 -0.99 46.06 -37.86
C LEU A 645 -0.76 47.51 -38.31
N GLY A 646 -1.29 47.87 -39.49
CA GLY A 646 -1.02 49.15 -40.15
C GLY A 646 -2.23 49.89 -40.72
N SER A 647 -3.17 50.35 -39.88
CA SER A 647 -3.98 51.56 -40.18
C SER A 647 -4.64 52.18 -38.93
N SER A 648 -4.11 53.34 -38.50
CA SER A 648 -4.77 54.54 -37.90
C SER A 648 -6.13 54.38 -37.17
N SER A 649 -6.42 54.97 -35.99
CA SER A 649 -6.02 56.28 -35.40
C SER A 649 -6.56 56.37 -33.93
N PHE A 650 -6.33 57.35 -33.03
CA PHE A 650 -5.31 58.40 -32.83
C PHE A 650 -5.67 59.23 -31.55
N LEU A 651 -4.77 59.30 -30.54
CA LEU A 651 -4.85 60.14 -29.31
C LEU A 651 -6.02 59.88 -28.31
N SER A 652 -5.97 60.19 -27.00
CA SER A 652 -4.90 60.66 -26.09
C SER A 652 -5.34 60.48 -24.62
N THR A 653 -4.38 60.36 -23.67
CA THR A 653 -4.43 60.79 -22.23
C THR A 653 -5.61 60.34 -21.32
N ASP A 654 -5.46 60.08 -20.01
CA ASP A 654 -4.32 60.19 -19.10
C ASP A 654 -4.45 59.19 -17.93
N SER A 655 -3.41 59.15 -17.10
CA SER A 655 -3.26 58.53 -15.79
C SER A 655 -4.47 58.61 -14.83
N LEU A 656 -4.66 57.57 -13.99
CA LEU A 656 -4.39 57.65 -12.53
C LEU A 656 -4.73 56.38 -11.71
N ASN A 657 -3.72 55.92 -10.97
CA ASN A 657 -3.75 55.48 -9.55
C ASN A 657 -4.89 54.61 -8.94
N LYS A 658 -4.44 53.48 -8.39
CA LYS A 658 -4.66 52.98 -7.00
C LYS A 658 -6.05 52.46 -6.53
N LYS A 659 -5.95 51.21 -6.07
CA LYS A 659 -6.42 50.68 -4.77
C LYS A 659 -7.93 50.64 -4.48
N ALA A 660 -8.42 49.41 -4.63
CA ALA A 660 -8.77 48.52 -3.50
C ALA A 660 -10.16 48.59 -2.83
N LYS A 661 -10.62 47.36 -2.57
CA LYS A 661 -11.45 46.90 -1.44
C LYS A 661 -12.96 47.21 -1.42
N LYS A 662 -13.66 46.12 -1.72
CA LYS A 662 -14.64 45.44 -0.84
C LYS A 662 -16.01 46.08 -0.62
N ASN A 663 -16.98 45.27 -1.03
CA ASN A 663 -18.13 44.80 -0.26
C ASN A 663 -19.42 45.65 -0.23
N LYS A 664 -20.41 45.15 -0.99
CA LYS A 664 -21.53 44.35 -0.43
C LYS A 664 -22.33 45.05 0.68
N LYS A 665 -23.57 45.47 0.37
CA LYS A 665 -24.79 44.71 0.77
C LYS A 665 -26.12 45.38 0.37
N ASN A 666 -27.03 44.50 -0.08
CA ASN A 666 -28.45 44.38 0.29
C ASN A 666 -29.53 45.36 -0.21
N ALA A 667 -30.71 44.73 -0.35
CA ALA A 667 -32.07 45.21 -0.04
C ALA A 667 -32.77 46.15 -1.03
N GLU A 668 -34.06 45.98 -1.33
CA GLU A 668 -34.95 44.80 -1.25
C GLU A 668 -36.31 45.12 -1.93
N ILE A 669 -37.12 44.09 -2.18
CA ILE A 669 -38.60 44.11 -2.27
C ILE A 669 -39.29 44.91 -3.40
N GLY A 670 -40.14 44.18 -4.14
CA GLY A 670 -41.52 44.63 -4.39
C GLY A 670 -42.10 44.42 -5.79
N GLY A 671 -43.15 43.59 -5.93
CA GLY A 671 -44.16 43.78 -7.00
C GLY A 671 -44.56 42.59 -7.89
N ASN A 672 -45.11 41.53 -7.28
CA ASN A 672 -46.27 40.73 -7.71
C ASN A 672 -46.58 40.31 -9.19
N GLU A 673 -46.84 39.00 -9.30
CA GLU A 673 -48.05 38.33 -9.84
C GLU A 673 -48.23 38.02 -11.36
N ASP A 674 -48.28 36.70 -11.59
CA ASP A 674 -49.38 35.93 -12.21
C ASP A 674 -49.56 35.80 -13.74
N ASP A 675 -49.03 34.65 -14.21
CA ASP A 675 -49.81 33.46 -14.58
C ASP A 675 -50.29 33.22 -16.04
N SER A 676 -50.31 31.93 -16.35
CA SER A 676 -51.12 31.23 -17.34
C SER A 676 -50.63 31.15 -18.80
N SER A 677 -49.90 30.07 -19.06
CA SER A 677 -50.21 29.05 -20.08
C SER A 677 -50.53 29.45 -21.55
N ARG A 678 -49.87 28.79 -22.52
CA ARG A 678 -50.58 27.97 -23.55
C ARG A 678 -49.68 27.08 -24.43
N LYS A 679 -50.27 25.94 -24.81
CA LYS A 679 -49.74 24.86 -25.66
C LYS A 679 -49.69 25.22 -27.16
N LYS A 680 -48.72 24.64 -27.89
CA LYS A 680 -48.76 24.04 -29.27
C LYS A 680 -47.34 23.57 -29.60
N LYS A 681 -46.97 22.31 -29.93
CA LYS A 681 -47.60 21.10 -30.50
C LYS A 681 -47.81 21.11 -32.03
N ARG A 682 -46.84 20.54 -32.78
CA ARG A 682 -46.91 19.80 -34.08
C ARG A 682 -45.48 19.65 -34.65
N SER A 683 -45.07 18.63 -35.42
CA SER A 683 -45.61 17.27 -35.62
C SER A 683 -44.63 16.40 -36.44
N LYS A 684 -44.38 15.18 -35.94
CA LYS A 684 -44.54 13.86 -36.59
C LYS A 684 -44.04 13.64 -38.03
N LYS A 685 -43.22 12.58 -38.21
CA LYS A 685 -43.23 11.73 -39.41
C LYS A 685 -42.93 10.27 -39.03
N GLU A 686 -43.90 9.39 -39.23
CA GLU A 686 -43.77 7.93 -39.14
C GLU A 686 -43.88 7.31 -40.54
N LYS A 687 -43.28 6.13 -40.71
CA LYS A 687 -43.71 4.99 -41.54
C LYS A 687 -42.82 3.79 -41.14
N VAL A 688 -43.24 2.52 -41.17
CA VAL A 688 -44.54 1.83 -40.99
C VAL A 688 -44.19 0.34 -40.88
N GLU A 689 -44.96 -0.47 -40.15
CA GLU A 689 -44.73 -1.92 -39.96
C GLU A 689 -45.11 -2.79 -41.17
N SER A 690 -44.64 -4.04 -41.17
CA SER A 690 -45.45 -5.21 -41.58
C SER A 690 -44.93 -6.50 -40.93
N GLY A 691 -45.79 -7.26 -40.25
CA GLY A 691 -45.49 -8.59 -39.67
C GLY A 691 -46.12 -9.76 -40.44
N TYR A 692 -46.50 -10.82 -39.70
CA TYR A 692 -46.95 -12.18 -40.10
C TYR A 692 -45.85 -13.22 -40.46
N ASP A 693 -46.02 -14.53 -40.24
CA ASP A 693 -46.50 -15.28 -39.05
C ASP A 693 -46.34 -16.82 -39.25
N ILE A 694 -46.18 -17.55 -38.13
CA ILE A 694 -46.68 -18.92 -37.82
C ILE A 694 -46.18 -20.20 -38.58
N ALA A 695 -45.94 -21.22 -37.73
CA ALA A 695 -45.88 -22.68 -37.94
C ALA A 695 -44.70 -23.32 -38.72
N ALA A 696 -44.08 -24.46 -38.39
CA ALA A 696 -44.04 -25.44 -37.26
C ALA A 696 -44.09 -26.88 -37.80
N THR A 697 -43.08 -27.70 -37.50
CA THR A 697 -43.19 -29.16 -37.18
C THR A 697 -41.83 -29.71 -36.72
N GLU A 698 -41.88 -30.77 -35.89
CA GLU A 698 -40.75 -31.31 -35.11
C GLU A 698 -39.97 -32.44 -35.82
N VAL A 699 -38.81 -32.86 -35.27
CA VAL A 699 -38.67 -34.14 -34.51
C VAL A 699 -37.20 -34.42 -34.10
N ASP A 700 -37.00 -34.65 -32.80
CA ASP A 700 -35.94 -35.39 -32.06
C ASP A 700 -34.44 -35.38 -32.48
N ARG A 701 -33.56 -35.06 -31.50
CA ARG A 701 -33.08 -36.07 -30.52
C ARG A 701 -32.41 -35.47 -29.28
N LYS A 702 -32.72 -36.03 -28.11
CA LYS A 702 -32.14 -35.71 -26.78
C LYS A 702 -30.87 -36.51 -26.47
N SER A 703 -29.98 -35.96 -25.66
CA SER A 703 -29.31 -36.73 -24.59
C SER A 703 -28.72 -35.85 -23.48
N ALA A 704 -29.27 -35.95 -22.27
CA ALA A 704 -28.62 -35.47 -21.04
C ALA A 704 -27.74 -36.56 -20.42
N LYS A 705 -26.78 -36.22 -19.56
CA LYS A 705 -26.19 -37.18 -18.61
C LYS A 705 -25.79 -36.54 -17.28
N LYS A 706 -26.15 -37.24 -16.20
CA LYS A 706 -26.04 -36.82 -14.81
C LYS A 706 -24.86 -37.56 -14.13
N ARG A 707 -24.40 -37.02 -13.00
CA ARG A 707 -23.33 -37.54 -12.12
C ARG A 707 -23.40 -39.05 -11.87
N HIS A 708 -22.25 -39.69 -11.64
CA HIS A 708 -22.08 -40.50 -10.42
C HIS A 708 -20.63 -40.61 -9.92
N ARG A 709 -20.53 -40.75 -8.60
CA ARG A 709 -19.33 -41.00 -7.78
C ARG A 709 -19.32 -42.49 -7.41
N ASN A 710 -18.16 -43.12 -7.30
CA ASN A 710 -18.03 -44.39 -6.57
C ASN A 710 -16.65 -44.53 -5.88
N ARG A 711 -16.63 -45.37 -4.84
CA ARG A 711 -15.54 -45.70 -3.91
C ARG A 711 -15.78 -47.17 -3.50
N GLU A 712 -14.73 -47.88 -3.05
CA GLU A 712 -14.67 -49.31 -2.58
C GLU A 712 -13.95 -50.27 -3.55
N VAL A 713 -13.26 -51.35 -3.12
CA VAL A 713 -12.49 -51.66 -1.87
C VAL A 713 -11.59 -52.91 -2.13
N SER A 714 -10.68 -53.22 -1.19
CA SER A 714 -10.00 -54.53 -0.93
C SER A 714 -9.07 -55.24 -1.95
N GLU A 715 -7.83 -55.43 -1.48
CA GLU A 715 -7.07 -56.70 -1.37
C GLU A 715 -6.45 -57.44 -2.58
N GLY A 716 -5.35 -58.19 -2.31
CA GLY A 716 -5.02 -59.38 -3.11
C GLY A 716 -3.57 -59.69 -3.51
N SER A 717 -2.58 -59.60 -2.61
CA SER A 717 -1.27 -60.31 -2.61
C SER A 717 -0.75 -61.12 -3.84
N GLY A 718 0.53 -60.97 -4.22
CA GLY A 718 1.23 -61.96 -5.07
C GLY A 718 2.75 -61.74 -5.26
N LYS A 719 3.60 -62.50 -4.55
CA LYS A 719 5.09 -62.45 -4.63
C LYS A 719 5.67 -63.37 -5.71
N LYS A 720 6.76 -62.94 -6.37
CA LYS A 720 8.12 -63.60 -6.47
C LYS A 720 8.97 -62.84 -7.52
N LEU A 721 10.23 -62.40 -7.37
CA LEU A 721 11.43 -62.80 -6.60
C LEU A 721 12.33 -63.83 -7.34
N LYS A 722 13.38 -63.33 -8.01
CA LYS A 722 14.81 -63.79 -8.01
C LYS A 722 15.63 -62.99 -9.06
N LYS A 723 16.75 -62.34 -8.68
CA LYS A 723 18.18 -62.82 -8.69
C LYS A 723 18.78 -62.87 -10.13
N SER A 724 20.05 -62.57 -10.40
CA SER A 724 21.25 -62.44 -9.51
C SER A 724 22.38 -61.65 -10.21
N ASP A 725 23.29 -61.09 -9.40
CA ASP A 725 24.78 -61.01 -9.51
C ASP A 725 25.38 -60.36 -10.79
N GLU A 726 26.22 -59.31 -10.75
CA GLU A 726 27.40 -59.01 -9.90
C GLU A 726 27.44 -57.58 -9.31
#